data_AF-A0AAD9D630-F1
#
_entry.id   AF-A0AAD9D630-F1
#
_cell.length_a   1.000
_cell.length_b   1.000
_cell.length_c   1.000
_cell.angle_alpha   90.00
_cell.angle_beta   90.00
_cell.angle_gamma   90.00
#
_symmetry.space_group_name_H-M   'P 1'
#
loop_
_entity.id
_entity.type
_entity.pdbx_description
1 polymer ?
#
loop_
_entity_poly.entity_id
_entity_poly.type
_entity_poly.pdbx_seq_one_letter_code
_entity_poly.pdbx_strand_id
1 'polypeptide(L)'
;MKVKQQHLPLAVLSALLWAAANAHAFKMSSLFNGIIVNEIMTSRHLEEVSATTATPHVDAVIITISAWLVFVVTLEVNDFRHRLMATYDDSTSDEKTSRRYTAALLAIQYGMYDAFIDWGLTYTICYAIVGGITWYDADPNLVAVIWGFSLMCSALIFAVAGLKIPAWLGYYRKSQLKTIRDTSGFAANAVQGWINEDSGITAFRYRVRLGVGKHFTQFVWFLLPFYVALKFWWCVLSVFMGLVFGHLFLYVVFKCRKRYSHNRGRVVMGASAFVAICSSICFMLGVWIVDDVWGITIGSKNVILPVAFFCCLAICGLFQGVKYYEHRKHSTEEVEDLLFDETAHEKPQDAGADTEEPESTTAVGDEAVEVMPNETNNSTGRREVMHKDSMNATGHGYFYHTAYFDWVKKPSLAAPSGDNNDTSEAILRDVYKSIAEAEDLDAGVKWYNRFWRFLPFMSYWGLLLIGSRDMYCCNRKKDEDENRQTTSGFQSMSKCNKSWFVVAKIIKLAVNAAAIFVAVFATGASVQATVSKAKAPFVHAKYRALNTGKVCAYDTKCGDIQTFDSKEAADAANYTIVHCDVCSGCSSWQDLSVQWNTRMDAAKLAQRCGLQNMFSRDNMADCLREKMGWTTECSYAWVHSVECAKQNCMFIAVTAMITNKLGNFAVGPTLVTPAMCNEAQCEQGNPGEFAKLSGASRRKMNIQSGIARPKDQQCSIVNAVPKNDKGYNDWTGFFEPMCPRDASPP
;
A
#
# COMPACT_ATOMS: atom_id res chain seq x y z
N MET A 1 73.17 12.35 -0.16
CA MET A 1 72.27 11.34 -0.78
C MET A 1 70.84 11.60 -0.32
N LYS A 2 69.95 12.08 -1.21
CA LYS A 2 68.51 12.24 -0.94
C LYS A 2 67.75 11.21 -1.78
N VAL A 3 67.06 10.29 -1.12
CA VAL A 3 66.18 9.30 -1.76
C VAL A 3 64.84 9.96 -2.06
N LYS A 4 64.44 9.97 -3.34
CA LYS A 4 63.14 10.44 -3.82
C LYS A 4 62.10 9.33 -3.62
N GLN A 5 61.10 9.59 -2.79
CA GLN A 5 59.94 8.74 -2.61
C GLN A 5 58.92 9.08 -3.71
N GLN A 6 58.71 8.14 -4.65
CA GLN A 6 57.73 8.31 -5.73
C GLN A 6 56.32 8.06 -5.21
N HIS A 7 55.49 9.10 -5.22
CA HIS A 7 54.05 8.98 -4.97
C HIS A 7 53.34 8.43 -6.21
N LEU A 8 52.63 7.33 -6.02
CA LEU A 8 51.70 6.79 -7.01
C LEU A 8 50.56 7.80 -7.23
N PRO A 9 50.21 8.18 -8.47
CA PRO A 9 49.19 9.21 -8.70
C PRO A 9 47.81 8.75 -8.20
N LEU A 10 47.15 9.63 -7.44
CA LEU A 10 45.84 9.42 -6.79
C LEU A 10 44.73 8.93 -7.75
N ALA A 11 44.87 9.21 -9.05
CA ALA A 11 43.97 8.73 -10.10
C ALA A 11 44.00 7.20 -10.26
N VAL A 12 45.16 6.57 -10.09
CA VAL A 12 45.31 5.10 -10.14
C VAL A 12 44.68 4.45 -8.92
N LEU A 13 44.82 5.07 -7.74
CA LEU A 13 44.17 4.59 -6.51
C LEU A 13 42.64 4.74 -6.58
N SER A 14 42.13 5.81 -7.18
CA SER A 14 40.69 6.01 -7.41
C SER A 14 40.12 5.05 -8.47
N ALA A 15 40.87 4.74 -9.53
CA ALA A 15 40.46 3.76 -10.53
C ALA A 15 40.45 2.34 -9.95
N LEU A 16 41.44 2.00 -9.12
CA LEU A 16 41.51 0.71 -8.41
C LEU A 16 40.41 0.58 -7.35
N LEU A 17 40.06 1.64 -6.62
CA LEU A 17 38.95 1.63 -5.67
C LEU A 17 37.58 1.57 -6.36
N TRP A 18 37.41 2.21 -7.52
CA TRP A 18 36.19 2.09 -8.32
C TRP A 18 36.05 0.71 -8.98
N ALA A 19 37.16 0.16 -9.50
CA ALA A 19 37.20 -1.21 -10.01
C ALA A 19 36.99 -2.25 -8.89
N ALA A 20 37.53 -2.04 -7.69
CA ALA A 20 37.30 -2.91 -6.53
C ALA A 20 35.86 -2.82 -6.00
N ALA A 21 35.25 -1.63 -5.99
CA ALA A 21 33.84 -1.44 -5.63
C ALA A 21 32.89 -2.07 -6.66
N ASN A 22 33.19 -1.94 -7.96
CA ASN A 22 32.44 -2.62 -9.01
C ASN A 22 32.67 -4.13 -8.99
N ALA A 23 33.89 -4.61 -8.73
CA ALA A 23 34.17 -6.04 -8.57
C ALA A 23 33.49 -6.62 -7.33
N HIS A 24 33.40 -5.88 -6.21
CA HIS A 24 32.64 -6.29 -5.04
C HIS A 24 31.12 -6.24 -5.26
N ALA A 25 30.60 -5.28 -6.01
CA ALA A 25 29.20 -5.23 -6.41
C ALA A 25 28.83 -6.34 -7.39
N PHE A 26 29.72 -6.67 -8.34
CA PHE A 26 29.56 -7.78 -9.27
C PHE A 26 29.71 -9.14 -8.59
N LYS A 27 30.61 -9.26 -7.60
CA LYS A 27 30.79 -10.47 -6.78
C LYS A 27 29.68 -10.63 -5.73
N MET A 28 29.12 -9.54 -5.19
CA MET A 28 27.87 -9.58 -4.40
C MET A 28 26.67 -9.92 -5.27
N SER A 29 26.57 -9.42 -6.50
CA SER A 29 25.51 -9.80 -7.46
C SER A 29 25.64 -11.26 -7.90
N SER A 30 26.88 -11.76 -8.08
CA SER A 30 27.17 -13.17 -8.36
C SER A 30 26.96 -14.08 -7.16
N LEU A 31 27.21 -13.62 -5.92
CA LEU A 31 26.89 -14.34 -4.69
C LEU A 31 25.39 -14.30 -4.37
N PHE A 32 24.71 -13.17 -4.61
CA PHE A 32 23.24 -13.07 -4.49
C PHE A 32 22.55 -13.93 -5.55
N ASN A 33 22.99 -13.89 -6.81
CA ASN A 33 22.45 -14.77 -7.84
C ASN A 33 22.85 -16.23 -7.61
N GLY A 34 24.08 -16.52 -7.15
CA GLY A 34 24.56 -17.88 -6.91
C GLY A 34 23.98 -18.57 -5.68
N ILE A 35 23.61 -17.83 -4.63
CA ILE A 35 23.01 -18.38 -3.41
C ILE A 35 21.48 -18.38 -3.53
N ILE A 36 20.85 -17.31 -4.03
CA ILE A 36 19.39 -17.24 -4.13
C ILE A 36 18.86 -18.02 -5.34
N VAL A 37 19.49 -17.96 -6.52
CA VAL A 37 18.95 -18.66 -7.70
C VAL A 37 19.26 -20.16 -7.67
N ASN A 38 20.43 -20.55 -7.18
CA ASN A 38 20.87 -21.95 -7.23
C ASN A 38 20.29 -22.81 -6.10
N GLU A 39 19.95 -22.21 -4.95
CA GLU A 39 19.28 -22.91 -3.84
C GLU A 39 17.74 -22.95 -4.02
N ILE A 40 17.17 -22.01 -4.81
CA ILE A 40 15.73 -21.99 -5.15
C ILE A 40 15.40 -22.84 -6.39
N MET A 41 16.33 -23.09 -7.31
CA MET A 41 16.05 -23.84 -8.56
C MET A 41 16.13 -25.37 -8.48
N THR A 42 16.56 -25.98 -7.37
CA THR A 42 16.50 -27.44 -7.20
C THR A 42 15.07 -27.90 -6.83
N SER A 43 14.21 -27.99 -7.86
CA SER A 43 12.74 -27.98 -7.78
C SER A 43 12.03 -29.31 -7.46
N ARG A 44 12.62 -30.26 -6.74
CA ARG A 44 11.91 -31.51 -6.36
C ARG A 44 11.58 -31.68 -4.88
N HIS A 45 12.21 -30.94 -3.98
CA HIS A 45 11.88 -30.98 -2.55
C HIS A 45 10.97 -29.86 -2.07
N LEU A 46 10.69 -28.85 -2.91
CA LEU A 46 9.82 -27.73 -2.54
C LEU A 46 8.32 -28.08 -2.58
N GLU A 47 7.87 -29.07 -3.35
CA GLU A 47 6.45 -29.46 -3.36
C GLU A 47 5.99 -30.08 -2.02
N GLU A 48 6.87 -30.79 -1.32
CA GLU A 48 6.56 -31.37 -0.01
C GLU A 48 6.77 -30.38 1.15
N VAL A 49 7.71 -29.43 1.00
CA VAL A 49 8.01 -28.40 2.02
C VAL A 49 7.07 -27.19 1.94
N SER A 50 6.51 -26.90 0.76
CA SER A 50 5.59 -25.76 0.54
C SER A 50 4.28 -25.87 1.35
N ALA A 51 3.85 -27.08 1.71
CA ALA A 51 2.58 -27.28 2.41
C ALA A 51 2.64 -27.11 3.94
N THR A 52 3.82 -27.13 4.58
CA THR A 52 3.92 -27.26 6.05
C THR A 52 4.75 -26.21 6.76
N THR A 53 5.54 -25.39 6.06
CA THR A 53 6.23 -24.27 6.68
C THR A 53 6.03 -23.01 5.86
N ALA A 54 4.92 -22.30 6.11
CA ALA A 54 4.87 -20.87 5.88
C ALA A 54 6.04 -20.27 6.67
N THR A 55 7.14 -20.03 5.96
CA THR A 55 8.38 -19.65 6.61
C THR A 55 8.15 -18.28 7.23
N PRO A 56 8.66 -18.04 8.44
CA PRO A 56 8.53 -16.76 9.07
C PRO A 56 9.18 -15.68 8.19
N HIS A 57 8.37 -14.76 7.65
CA HIS A 57 8.85 -13.72 6.74
C HIS A 57 8.67 -12.33 7.34
N VAL A 58 9.69 -11.51 7.16
CA VAL A 58 9.59 -10.05 7.32
C VAL A 58 8.85 -9.53 6.09
N ASP A 59 7.84 -8.69 6.29
CA ASP A 59 7.06 -8.15 5.19
C ASP A 59 7.79 -6.96 4.53
N ALA A 60 8.07 -7.09 3.23
CA ALA A 60 8.84 -6.12 2.47
C ALA A 60 8.15 -4.75 2.36
N VAL A 61 6.83 -4.71 2.23
CA VAL A 61 6.09 -3.45 2.10
C VAL A 61 6.03 -2.71 3.43
N ILE A 62 5.91 -3.42 4.56
CA ILE A 62 5.99 -2.80 5.88
C ILE A 62 7.37 -2.17 6.11
N ILE A 63 8.45 -2.88 5.76
CA ILE A 63 9.82 -2.31 5.82
C ILE A 63 9.90 -1.06 4.95
N THR A 64 9.47 -1.17 3.69
CA THR A 64 9.62 -0.11 2.69
C THR A 64 8.82 1.13 3.04
N ILE A 65 7.58 0.97 3.51
CA ILE A 65 6.74 2.08 3.98
C ILE A 65 7.32 2.70 5.24
N SER A 66 7.79 1.90 6.18
CA SER A 66 8.41 2.43 7.42
C SER A 66 9.67 3.25 7.09
N ALA A 67 10.52 2.78 6.16
CA ALA A 67 11.67 3.53 5.69
C ALA A 67 11.27 4.84 4.97
N TRP A 68 10.23 4.77 4.13
CA TRP A 68 9.67 5.93 3.45
C TRP A 68 9.09 6.96 4.44
N LEU A 69 8.43 6.50 5.49
CA LEU A 69 7.86 7.36 6.53
C LEU A 69 8.95 8.14 7.28
N VAL A 70 10.05 7.49 7.69
CA VAL A 70 11.20 8.20 8.30
C VAL A 70 11.65 9.35 7.41
N PHE A 71 11.76 9.08 6.11
CA PHE A 71 12.20 10.08 5.14
C PHE A 71 11.22 11.25 5.04
N VAL A 72 9.93 10.98 4.79
CA VAL A 72 8.91 12.02 4.60
C VAL A 72 8.70 12.84 5.87
N VAL A 73 8.65 12.19 7.04
CA VAL A 73 8.50 12.89 8.33
C VAL A 73 9.70 13.78 8.60
N THR A 74 10.92 13.32 8.30
CA THR A 74 12.13 14.14 8.44
C THR A 74 12.07 15.38 7.54
N LEU A 75 11.58 15.23 6.30
CA LEU A 75 11.42 16.38 5.40
C LEU A 75 10.38 17.38 5.90
N GLU A 76 9.23 16.90 6.37
CA GLU A 76 8.15 17.73 6.88
C GLU A 76 8.61 18.51 8.11
N VAL A 77 9.25 17.84 9.08
CA VAL A 77 9.80 18.47 10.29
C VAL A 77 10.87 19.51 9.94
N ASN A 78 11.73 19.22 8.96
CA ASN A 78 12.70 20.20 8.49
C ASN A 78 12.03 21.41 7.82
N ASP A 79 10.91 21.23 7.12
CA ASP A 79 10.15 22.34 6.53
C ASP A 79 9.61 23.29 7.59
N PHE A 80 9.00 22.74 8.65
CA PHE A 80 8.56 23.52 9.81
C PHE A 80 9.71 24.33 10.42
N ARG A 81 10.88 23.70 10.62
CA ARG A 81 12.07 24.37 11.19
C ARG A 81 12.59 25.48 10.28
N HIS A 82 12.67 25.25 8.97
CA HIS A 82 13.16 26.23 8.02
C HIS A 82 12.24 27.46 7.92
N ARG A 83 10.92 27.26 7.84
CA ARG A 83 9.96 28.37 7.82
C ARG A 83 10.00 29.17 9.11
N LEU A 84 10.03 28.47 10.24
CA LEU A 84 10.12 29.10 11.56
C LEU A 84 11.40 29.93 11.69
N MET A 85 12.54 29.43 11.18
CA MET A 85 13.80 30.16 11.21
C MET A 85 13.81 31.37 10.27
N ALA A 86 13.28 31.24 9.05
CA ALA A 86 13.16 32.37 8.13
C ALA A 86 12.31 33.50 8.74
N THR A 87 11.18 33.14 9.37
CA THR A 87 10.35 34.08 10.11
C THR A 87 11.08 34.73 11.28
N TYR A 88 11.91 33.96 12.00
CA TYR A 88 12.70 34.48 13.12
C TYR A 88 13.77 35.47 12.65
N ASP A 89 14.48 35.15 11.56
CA ASP A 89 15.52 36.02 10.98
C ASP A 89 14.94 37.34 10.45
N ASP A 90 13.69 37.33 9.96
CA ASP A 90 12.97 38.53 9.52
C ASP A 90 12.45 39.39 10.69
N SER A 91 12.36 38.83 11.89
CA SER A 91 11.83 39.51 13.08
C SER A 91 12.92 40.25 13.86
N THR A 92 12.55 41.33 14.56
CA THR A 92 13.48 42.01 15.46
C THR A 92 13.90 41.06 16.57
N SER A 93 15.21 41.02 16.87
CA SER A 93 15.84 40.10 17.83
C SER A 93 15.54 40.44 19.29
N ASP A 94 14.26 40.62 19.63
CA ASP A 94 13.79 40.82 20.99
C ASP A 94 13.78 39.48 21.75
N GLU A 95 14.00 39.55 23.06
CA GLU A 95 14.00 38.41 23.97
C GLU A 95 12.67 37.64 23.89
N LYS A 96 11.54 38.36 23.75
CA LYS A 96 10.21 37.77 23.56
C LYS A 96 10.16 36.89 22.30
N THR A 97 10.76 37.33 21.20
CA THR A 97 10.83 36.57 19.93
C THR A 97 11.68 35.32 20.09
N SER A 98 12.83 35.41 20.78
CA SER A 98 13.71 34.27 21.05
C SER A 98 13.02 33.20 21.91
N ARG A 99 12.28 33.62 22.95
CA ARG A 99 11.46 32.72 23.77
C ARG A 99 10.36 32.04 22.94
N ARG A 100 9.65 32.78 22.08
CA ARG A 100 8.62 32.24 21.17
C ARG A 100 9.21 31.23 20.17
N TYR A 101 10.38 31.52 19.62
CA TYR A 101 11.09 30.63 18.70
C TYR A 101 11.48 29.31 19.37
N THR A 102 12.06 29.38 20.56
CA THR A 102 12.42 28.20 21.37
C THR A 102 11.20 27.36 21.70
N ALA A 103 10.11 28.01 22.12
CA ALA A 103 8.86 27.33 22.44
C ALA A 103 8.24 26.65 21.19
N ALA A 104 8.31 27.30 20.02
CA ALA A 104 7.86 26.71 18.76
C ALA A 104 8.72 25.48 18.34
N LEU A 105 10.04 25.50 18.57
CA LEU A 105 10.89 24.33 18.35
C LEU A 105 10.52 23.16 19.26
N LEU A 106 10.27 23.41 20.55
CA LEU A 106 9.78 22.40 21.49
C LEU A 106 8.41 21.85 21.04
N ALA A 107 7.50 22.74 20.62
CA ALA A 107 6.19 22.35 20.10
C ALA A 107 6.28 21.47 18.85
N ILE A 108 7.27 21.69 17.97
CA ILE A 108 7.54 20.80 16.83
C ILE A 108 7.96 19.40 17.31
N GLN A 109 8.88 19.33 18.26
CA GLN A 109 9.36 18.06 18.80
C GLN A 109 8.25 17.27 19.50
N TYR A 110 7.46 17.91 20.36
CA TYR A 110 6.32 17.28 21.03
C TYR A 110 5.20 16.90 20.06
N GLY A 111 4.88 17.76 19.08
CA GLY A 111 3.89 17.43 18.05
C GLY A 111 4.29 16.22 17.21
N MET A 112 5.59 16.06 16.92
CA MET A 112 6.13 14.86 16.25
C MET A 112 6.02 13.61 17.13
N TYR A 113 6.35 13.71 18.42
CA TYR A 113 6.23 12.60 19.37
C TYR A 113 4.78 12.12 19.51
N ASP A 114 3.83 13.06 19.66
CA ASP A 114 2.40 12.74 19.72
C ASP A 114 1.92 12.03 18.45
N ALA A 115 2.35 12.53 17.27
CA ALA A 115 1.99 11.92 15.99
C ALA A 115 2.55 10.50 15.86
N PHE A 116 3.74 10.24 16.42
CA PHE A 116 4.33 8.91 16.45
C PHE A 116 3.55 7.96 17.39
N ILE A 117 3.09 8.43 18.55
CA ILE A 117 2.24 7.63 19.45
C ILE A 117 0.91 7.30 18.76
N ASP A 118 0.24 8.29 18.18
CA ASP A 118 -1.03 8.09 17.46
C ASP A 118 -0.90 7.05 16.35
N TRP A 119 0.22 7.12 15.63
CA TRP A 119 0.57 6.16 14.59
C TRP A 119 0.78 4.75 15.17
N GLY A 120 1.61 4.61 16.20
CA GLY A 120 1.89 3.33 16.84
C GLY A 120 0.62 2.67 17.38
N LEU A 121 -0.28 3.44 18.01
CA LEU A 121 -1.58 2.96 18.49
C LEU A 121 -2.47 2.50 17.34
N THR A 122 -2.61 3.32 16.29
CA THR A 122 -3.45 3.00 15.13
C THR A 122 -2.98 1.71 14.46
N TYR A 123 -1.67 1.56 14.24
CA TYR A 123 -1.10 0.38 13.60
C TYR A 123 -1.25 -0.86 14.47
N THR A 124 -1.06 -0.73 15.79
CA THR A 124 -1.25 -1.84 16.74
C THR A 124 -2.70 -2.32 16.75
N ILE A 125 -3.68 -1.40 16.74
CA ILE A 125 -5.11 -1.76 16.70
C ILE A 125 -5.44 -2.45 15.37
N CYS A 126 -5.02 -1.88 14.24
CA CYS A 126 -5.24 -2.48 12.92
C CYS A 126 -4.59 -3.86 12.81
N TYR A 127 -3.38 -4.04 13.34
CA TYR A 127 -2.70 -5.32 13.44
C TYR A 127 -3.49 -6.30 14.32
N ALA A 128 -3.92 -5.90 15.51
CA ALA A 128 -4.67 -6.76 16.42
C ALA A 128 -5.98 -7.28 15.78
N ILE A 129 -6.67 -6.44 15.01
CA ILE A 129 -7.88 -6.82 14.28
C ILE A 129 -7.55 -7.80 13.15
N VAL A 130 -6.64 -7.46 12.24
CA VAL A 130 -6.40 -8.28 11.05
C VAL A 130 -5.44 -9.42 11.35
N GLY A 131 -4.23 -9.12 11.81
CA GLY A 131 -3.21 -10.12 12.13
C GLY A 131 -3.59 -11.02 13.31
N GLY A 132 -4.23 -10.47 14.34
CA GLY A 132 -4.70 -11.25 15.48
C GLY A 132 -5.74 -12.31 15.11
N ILE A 133 -6.71 -11.96 14.25
CA ILE A 133 -7.76 -12.91 13.81
C ILE A 133 -7.23 -13.91 12.78
N THR A 134 -6.33 -13.49 11.89
CA THR A 134 -5.85 -14.32 10.78
C THR A 134 -4.64 -15.19 11.10
N TRP A 135 -4.02 -15.04 12.28
CA TRP A 135 -2.76 -15.70 12.63
C TRP A 135 -2.77 -17.22 12.41
N TYR A 136 -3.82 -17.93 12.85
CA TYR A 136 -3.84 -19.40 12.90
C TYR A 136 -4.46 -20.05 11.66
N ASP A 137 -5.36 -19.34 10.98
CA ASP A 137 -6.30 -19.94 10.03
C ASP A 137 -6.37 -19.20 8.68
N ALA A 138 -5.40 -18.32 8.40
CA ALA A 138 -5.28 -17.73 7.08
C ALA A 138 -5.00 -18.80 6.00
N ASP A 139 -5.61 -18.63 4.82
CA ASP A 139 -5.33 -19.46 3.65
C ASP A 139 -3.87 -19.23 3.21
N PRO A 140 -3.01 -20.28 3.20
CA PRO A 140 -1.61 -20.14 2.81
C PRO A 140 -1.45 -19.62 1.38
N ASN A 141 -2.38 -19.92 0.47
CA ASN A 141 -2.33 -19.40 -0.90
C ASN A 141 -2.58 -17.89 -0.91
N LEU A 142 -3.52 -17.41 -0.08
CA LEU A 142 -3.79 -15.97 0.03
C LEU A 142 -2.58 -15.25 0.61
N VAL A 143 -1.96 -15.81 1.65
CA VAL A 143 -0.75 -15.24 2.28
C VAL A 143 0.38 -15.12 1.25
N ALA A 144 0.61 -16.15 0.44
CA ALA A 144 1.62 -16.13 -0.60
C ALA A 144 1.32 -15.08 -1.70
N VAL A 145 0.05 -14.94 -2.12
CA VAL A 145 -0.37 -13.88 -3.06
C VAL A 145 -0.13 -12.49 -2.46
N ILE A 146 -0.54 -12.26 -1.21
CA ILE A 146 -0.31 -10.99 -0.49
C ILE A 146 1.18 -10.67 -0.41
N TRP A 147 2.02 -11.68 -0.15
CA TRP A 147 3.48 -11.51 -0.12
C TRP A 147 4.06 -11.13 -1.48
N GLY A 148 3.61 -11.77 -2.57
CA GLY A 148 3.98 -11.36 -3.92
C GLY A 148 3.59 -9.91 -4.23
N PHE A 149 2.36 -9.51 -3.87
CA PHE A 149 1.92 -8.12 -3.98
C PHE A 149 2.74 -7.16 -3.10
N SER A 150 3.17 -7.58 -1.91
CA SER A 150 4.03 -6.80 -1.01
C SER A 150 5.34 -6.39 -1.69
N LEU A 151 5.96 -7.32 -2.42
CA LEU A 151 7.16 -7.07 -3.22
C LEU A 151 6.89 -6.15 -4.42
N MET A 152 5.79 -6.35 -5.13
CA MET A 152 5.40 -5.47 -6.24
C MET A 152 5.13 -4.03 -5.77
N CYS A 153 4.47 -3.87 -4.63
CA CYS A 153 4.22 -2.56 -4.03
C CYS A 153 5.51 -1.90 -3.53
N SER A 154 6.42 -2.68 -2.93
CA SER A 154 7.74 -2.22 -2.52
C SER A 154 8.56 -1.74 -3.72
N ALA A 155 8.51 -2.45 -4.85
CA ALA A 155 9.10 -2.02 -6.11
C ALA A 155 8.57 -0.66 -6.57
N LEU A 156 7.25 -0.45 -6.54
CA LEU A 156 6.66 0.84 -6.90
C LEU A 156 7.16 1.98 -6.00
N ILE A 157 7.29 1.75 -4.68
CA ILE A 157 7.85 2.76 -3.77
C ILE A 157 9.32 3.03 -4.08
N PHE A 158 10.12 1.99 -4.41
CA PHE A 158 11.50 2.18 -4.86
C PHE A 158 11.58 2.96 -6.16
N ALA A 159 10.71 2.69 -7.15
CA ALA A 159 10.65 3.47 -8.38
C ALA A 159 10.38 4.95 -8.10
N VAL A 160 9.41 5.25 -7.21
CA VAL A 160 9.11 6.62 -6.79
C VAL A 160 10.29 7.26 -6.04
N ALA A 161 10.97 6.52 -5.17
CA ALA A 161 12.19 6.99 -4.51
C ALA A 161 13.28 7.31 -5.52
N GLY A 162 13.49 6.46 -6.53
CA GLY A 162 14.44 6.65 -7.62
C GLY A 162 14.23 7.95 -8.40
N LEU A 163 12.96 8.36 -8.58
CA LEU A 163 12.60 9.65 -9.21
C LEU A 163 12.89 10.85 -8.32
N LYS A 164 12.94 10.68 -7.01
CA LYS A 164 13.15 11.75 -6.02
C LYS A 164 14.61 11.92 -5.60
N ILE A 165 15.45 10.89 -5.76
CA ILE A 165 16.90 10.94 -5.46
C ILE A 165 17.62 12.17 -6.05
N PRO A 166 17.40 12.58 -7.31
CA PRO A 166 18.06 13.77 -7.86
C PRO A 166 17.72 15.05 -7.10
N ALA A 167 16.46 15.18 -6.66
CA ALA A 167 16.02 16.30 -5.84
C ALA A 167 16.67 16.24 -4.44
N TRP A 168 16.73 15.06 -3.83
CA TRP A 168 17.30 14.86 -2.49
C TRP A 168 18.81 15.14 -2.43
N LEU A 169 19.54 14.78 -3.49
CA LEU A 169 20.98 15.05 -3.62
C LEU A 169 21.28 16.48 -4.07
N GLY A 170 20.25 17.31 -4.32
CA GLY A 170 20.41 18.70 -4.73
C GLY A 170 21.06 18.85 -6.10
N TYR A 171 20.78 17.94 -7.03
CA TYR A 171 21.21 18.07 -8.43
C TYR A 171 20.40 19.14 -9.16
N TYR A 172 19.14 19.27 -8.79
CA TYR A 172 18.21 20.25 -9.34
C TYR A 172 18.47 21.64 -8.76
N ARG A 173 19.23 22.46 -9.52
CA ARG A 173 20.04 23.62 -9.08
C ARG A 173 19.25 24.92 -8.79
N LYS A 174 17.99 25.03 -9.20
CA LYS A 174 17.17 26.25 -9.01
C LYS A 174 15.87 26.07 -8.21
N SER A 175 15.65 24.90 -7.63
CA SER A 175 15.06 24.92 -6.30
C SER A 175 16.20 25.39 -5.39
N GLN A 176 16.30 26.69 -5.11
CA GLN A 176 16.65 27.02 -3.73
C GLN A 176 15.76 26.12 -2.88
N LEU A 177 16.29 25.56 -1.80
CA LEU A 177 15.46 25.01 -0.73
C LEU A 177 14.63 26.15 -0.06
N LYS A 178 14.03 27.07 -0.84
CA LYS A 178 12.64 27.49 -0.67
C LYS A 178 11.78 26.22 -0.70
N THR A 179 11.95 25.45 0.36
CA THR A 179 11.12 24.39 0.90
C THR A 179 10.77 23.32 -0.12
N ILE A 180 11.16 22.06 0.12
CA ILE A 180 10.38 20.95 -0.42
C ILE A 180 8.95 21.27 0.00
N ARG A 181 8.14 21.75 -0.96
CA ARG A 181 6.90 22.44 -0.64
C ARG A 181 6.10 21.47 0.19
N ASP A 182 5.84 21.89 1.42
CA ASP A 182 5.01 21.15 2.36
C ASP A 182 3.86 20.51 1.58
N THR A 183 3.88 19.18 1.54
CA THR A 183 2.88 18.42 0.78
C THR A 183 1.52 18.46 1.47
N SER A 184 1.53 18.87 2.74
CA SER A 184 0.38 19.04 3.61
C SER A 184 -0.19 20.46 3.58
N GLY A 185 0.66 21.47 3.42
CA GLY A 185 0.32 22.89 3.53
C GLY A 185 0.09 23.36 4.98
N PHE A 186 0.29 22.49 5.98
CA PHE A 186 0.12 22.83 7.38
C PHE A 186 1.24 23.71 7.94
N ALA A 187 2.49 23.54 7.49
CA ALA A 187 3.64 24.29 7.99
C ALA A 187 3.54 25.79 7.71
N ALA A 188 3.20 26.17 6.47
CA ALA A 188 3.02 27.58 6.11
C ALA A 188 1.89 28.23 6.94
N ASN A 189 0.74 27.57 7.03
CA ASN A 189 -0.41 28.07 7.78
C ASN A 189 -0.12 28.13 9.29
N ALA A 190 0.57 27.13 9.84
CA ALA A 190 0.94 27.07 11.25
C ALA A 190 1.90 28.19 11.63
N VAL A 191 2.95 28.42 10.85
CA VAL A 191 3.92 29.48 11.11
C VAL A 191 3.27 30.85 10.95
N GLN A 192 2.47 31.09 9.91
CA GLN A 192 1.72 32.36 9.75
C GLN A 192 0.75 32.61 10.90
N GLY A 193 -0.01 31.58 11.31
CA GLY A 193 -0.91 31.70 12.46
C GLY A 193 -0.18 32.00 13.76
N TRP A 194 1.04 31.47 13.92
CA TRP A 194 1.88 31.71 15.10
C TRP A 194 2.42 33.14 15.16
N ILE A 195 2.75 33.73 13.99
CA ILE A 195 3.22 35.11 13.89
C ILE A 195 2.13 36.11 14.26
N ASN A 196 0.89 35.87 13.84
CA ASN A 196 -0.22 36.83 13.99
C ASN A 196 -0.74 36.98 15.43
N GLU A 197 0.01 36.54 16.45
CA GLU A 197 -0.29 36.55 17.90
C GLU A 197 -1.59 35.84 18.35
N ASP A 198 -2.49 35.50 17.42
CA ASP A 198 -3.80 34.94 17.71
C ASP A 198 -3.78 33.43 18.01
N SER A 199 -2.69 32.71 17.68
CA SER A 199 -2.61 31.26 17.92
C SER A 199 -1.65 30.90 19.04
N GLY A 200 -2.18 30.24 20.08
CA GLY A 200 -1.40 29.72 21.19
C GLY A 200 -0.49 28.54 20.78
N ILE A 201 0.51 28.24 21.63
CA ILE A 201 1.54 27.23 21.34
C ILE A 201 0.94 25.84 21.14
N THR A 202 -0.14 25.55 21.85
CA THR A 202 -0.93 24.32 21.73
C THR A 202 -1.54 24.17 20.34
N ALA A 203 -2.03 25.26 19.74
CA ALA A 203 -2.56 25.24 18.38
C ALA A 203 -1.45 24.98 17.36
N PHE A 204 -0.25 25.56 17.57
CA PHE A 204 0.91 25.29 16.73
C PHE A 204 1.37 23.82 16.84
N ARG A 205 1.52 23.28 18.06
CA ARG A 205 1.83 21.86 18.33
C ARG A 205 0.84 20.93 17.64
N TYR A 206 -0.46 21.21 17.79
CA TYR A 206 -1.52 20.42 17.17
C TYR A 206 -1.43 20.43 15.64
N ARG A 207 -1.08 21.57 15.02
CA ARG A 207 -0.86 21.65 13.57
C ARG A 207 0.36 20.84 13.12
N VAL A 208 1.46 20.86 13.89
CA VAL A 208 2.62 19.99 13.62
C VAL A 208 2.21 18.53 13.71
N ARG A 209 1.50 18.13 14.78
CA ARG A 209 0.98 16.77 14.97
C ARG A 209 0.10 16.33 13.81
N LEU A 210 -0.80 17.19 13.33
CA LEU A 210 -1.65 16.89 12.17
C LEU A 210 -0.86 16.78 10.85
N GLY A 211 0.13 17.65 10.64
CA GLY A 211 1.00 17.61 9.47
C GLY A 211 1.79 16.31 9.40
N VAL A 212 2.47 15.96 10.49
CA VAL A 212 3.22 14.71 10.62
C VAL A 212 2.28 13.49 10.58
N GLY A 213 1.20 13.51 11.36
CA GLY A 213 0.22 12.43 11.48
C GLY A 213 -0.50 12.09 10.16
N LYS A 214 -0.71 13.07 9.28
CA LYS A 214 -1.24 12.84 7.93
C LYS A 214 -0.38 11.86 7.13
N HIS A 215 0.94 11.93 7.28
CA HIS A 215 1.85 11.05 6.55
C HIS A 215 1.83 9.61 7.06
N PHE A 216 1.62 9.44 8.36
CA PHE A 216 1.49 8.13 8.99
C PHE A 216 0.17 7.44 8.63
N THR A 217 -0.92 8.20 8.65
CA THR A 217 -2.28 7.68 8.45
C THR A 217 -2.61 7.37 7.01
N GLN A 218 -1.93 7.99 6.03
CA GLN A 218 -2.17 7.73 4.62
C GLN A 218 -1.91 6.27 4.19
N PHE A 219 -1.07 5.53 4.92
CA PHE A 219 -0.69 4.16 4.60
C PHE A 219 -1.39 3.10 5.45
N VAL A 220 -2.10 3.49 6.53
CA VAL A 220 -2.77 2.53 7.44
C VAL A 220 -3.65 1.54 6.68
N TRP A 221 -4.53 2.07 5.83
CA TRP A 221 -5.52 1.28 5.09
C TRP A 221 -4.88 0.40 4.03
N PHE A 222 -3.88 0.95 3.35
CA PHE A 222 -3.08 0.23 2.38
C PHE A 222 -2.33 -0.94 3.02
N LEU A 223 -1.92 -0.81 4.29
CA LEU A 223 -1.17 -1.84 4.99
C LEU A 223 -2.01 -3.00 5.54
N LEU A 224 -3.34 -2.87 5.60
CA LEU A 224 -4.21 -3.89 6.20
C LEU A 224 -4.05 -5.30 5.61
N PRO A 225 -4.00 -5.51 4.28
CA PRO A 225 -3.79 -6.85 3.72
C PRO A 225 -2.49 -7.50 4.19
N PHE A 226 -1.44 -6.71 4.42
CA PHE A 226 -0.12 -7.21 4.77
C PHE A 226 0.02 -7.60 6.25
N TYR A 227 -1.04 -7.38 7.05
CA TYR A 227 -1.15 -7.95 8.39
C TYR A 227 -1.72 -9.37 8.39
N VAL A 228 -2.26 -9.86 7.27
CA VAL A 228 -2.83 -11.21 7.18
C VAL A 228 -1.74 -12.25 7.46
N ALA A 229 -1.99 -13.12 8.44
CA ALA A 229 -1.06 -14.14 8.95
C ALA A 229 0.29 -13.60 9.48
N LEU A 230 0.44 -12.29 9.63
CA LEU A 230 1.69 -11.70 10.09
C LEU A 230 1.84 -11.90 11.59
N LYS A 231 2.95 -12.51 12.01
CA LYS A 231 3.23 -12.63 13.45
C LYS A 231 3.62 -11.29 14.04
N PHE A 232 3.22 -11.04 15.29
CA PHE A 232 3.46 -9.79 16.00
C PHE A 232 4.96 -9.45 16.01
N TRP A 233 5.82 -10.43 16.31
CA TRP A 233 7.26 -10.24 16.28
C TRP A 233 7.80 -9.88 14.88
N TRP A 234 7.22 -10.42 13.80
CA TRP A 234 7.57 -10.04 12.43
C TRP A 234 7.10 -8.63 12.09
N CYS A 235 5.93 -8.21 12.57
CA CYS A 235 5.46 -6.84 12.44
C CYS A 235 6.43 -5.85 13.11
N VAL A 236 6.79 -6.11 14.38
CA VAL A 236 7.74 -5.28 15.14
C VAL A 236 9.11 -5.25 14.45
N LEU A 237 9.62 -6.41 13.99
CA LEU A 237 10.89 -6.49 13.28
C LEU A 237 10.87 -5.74 11.95
N SER A 238 9.79 -5.85 11.15
CA SER A 238 9.62 -5.12 9.89
C SER A 238 9.67 -3.61 10.11
N VAL A 239 8.96 -3.11 11.12
CA VAL A 239 8.94 -1.69 11.47
C VAL A 239 10.34 -1.25 11.89
N PHE A 240 11.00 -2.00 12.80
CA PHE A 240 12.34 -1.69 13.25
C PHE A 240 13.36 -1.63 12.09
N MET A 241 13.36 -2.64 11.21
CA MET A 241 14.21 -2.65 10.02
C MET A 241 13.95 -1.45 9.13
N GLY A 242 12.69 -1.11 8.88
CA GLY A 242 12.33 0.07 8.09
C GLY A 242 12.83 1.37 8.70
N LEU A 243 12.72 1.53 10.03
CA LEU A 243 13.26 2.70 10.73
C LEU A 243 14.78 2.82 10.54
N VAL A 244 15.51 1.72 10.75
CA VAL A 244 16.97 1.65 10.59
C VAL A 244 17.38 1.97 9.14
N PHE A 245 16.72 1.36 8.15
CA PHE A 245 17.01 1.62 6.74
C PHE A 245 16.70 3.06 6.34
N GLY A 246 15.59 3.64 6.83
CA GLY A 246 15.24 5.04 6.59
C GLY A 246 16.32 6.01 7.10
N HIS A 247 16.81 5.79 8.32
CA HIS A 247 17.90 6.59 8.89
C HIS A 247 19.23 6.40 8.16
N LEU A 248 19.58 5.16 7.82
CA LEU A 248 20.79 4.86 7.04
C LEU A 248 20.74 5.54 5.67
N PHE A 249 19.59 5.49 4.99
CA PHE A 249 19.39 6.14 3.71
C PHE A 249 19.58 7.66 3.81
N LEU A 250 18.95 8.32 4.81
CA LEU A 250 19.15 9.75 5.08
C LEU A 250 20.62 10.10 5.33
N TYR A 251 21.32 9.28 6.11
CA TYR A 251 22.74 9.45 6.39
C TYR A 251 23.59 9.34 5.11
N VAL A 252 23.29 8.36 4.25
CA VAL A 252 23.96 8.20 2.94
C VAL A 252 23.70 9.41 2.05
N VAL A 253 22.45 9.87 1.93
CA VAL A 253 22.09 11.07 1.15
C VAL A 253 22.87 12.29 1.66
N PHE A 254 22.93 12.49 2.98
CA PHE A 254 23.70 13.57 3.60
C PHE A 254 25.20 13.48 3.28
N LYS A 255 25.81 12.29 3.46
CA LYS A 255 27.23 12.07 3.15
C LYS A 255 27.53 12.25 1.67
N CYS A 256 26.66 11.77 0.78
CA CYS A 256 26.81 11.95 -0.66
C CYS A 256 26.76 13.43 -1.05
N ARG A 257 25.83 14.20 -0.47
CA ARG A 257 25.71 15.65 -0.72
C ARG A 257 26.97 16.40 -0.28
N LYS A 258 27.57 16.02 0.85
CA LYS A 258 28.80 16.62 1.38
C LYS A 258 30.03 16.23 0.54
N ARG A 259 30.18 14.94 0.23
CA ARG A 259 31.40 14.40 -0.40
C ARG A 259 31.49 14.70 -1.89
N TYR A 260 30.37 14.66 -2.61
CA TYR A 260 30.38 14.71 -4.08
C TYR A 260 29.88 16.04 -4.63
N SER A 261 30.26 17.18 -4.03
CA SER A 261 29.83 18.51 -4.48
C SER A 261 30.13 18.76 -5.96
N HIS A 262 31.27 18.28 -6.46
CA HIS A 262 31.71 18.50 -7.86
C HIS A 262 31.19 17.46 -8.85
N ASN A 263 30.86 16.24 -8.39
CA ASN A 263 30.46 15.11 -9.23
C ASN A 263 29.00 14.66 -9.01
N ARG A 264 28.13 15.57 -8.54
CA ARG A 264 26.74 15.25 -8.15
C ARG A 264 25.96 14.52 -9.24
N GLY A 265 26.08 14.97 -10.49
CA GLY A 265 25.32 14.39 -11.60
C GLY A 265 25.59 12.89 -11.83
N ARG A 266 26.86 12.48 -11.79
CA ARG A 266 27.24 11.06 -11.98
C ARG A 266 26.73 10.19 -10.84
N VAL A 267 26.85 10.67 -9.59
CA VAL A 267 26.39 9.94 -8.40
C VAL A 267 24.86 9.80 -8.39
N VAL A 268 24.15 10.87 -8.76
CA VAL A 268 22.69 10.90 -8.86
C VAL A 268 22.19 9.91 -9.90
N MET A 269 22.75 9.96 -11.13
CA MET A 269 22.36 9.04 -12.20
C MET A 269 22.65 7.59 -11.83
N GLY A 270 23.81 7.31 -11.22
CA GLY A 270 24.17 5.97 -10.74
C GLY A 270 23.21 5.47 -9.66
N ALA A 271 22.88 6.30 -8.67
CA ALA A 271 21.95 5.95 -7.60
C ALA A 271 20.52 5.71 -8.11
N SER A 272 20.00 6.58 -9.00
CA SER A 272 18.68 6.40 -9.62
C SER A 272 18.59 5.15 -10.49
N ALA A 273 19.66 4.82 -11.23
CA ALA A 273 19.73 3.59 -12.02
C ALA A 273 19.75 2.33 -11.13
N PHE A 274 20.56 2.35 -10.06
CA PHE A 274 20.62 1.26 -9.10
C PHE A 274 19.26 0.98 -8.45
N VAL A 275 18.56 2.03 -8.00
CA VAL A 275 17.23 1.89 -7.39
C VAL A 275 16.19 1.41 -8.41
N ALA A 276 16.28 1.83 -9.68
CA ALA A 276 15.43 1.30 -10.74
C ALA A 276 15.65 -0.20 -10.95
N ILE A 277 16.91 -0.67 -10.99
CA ILE A 277 17.22 -2.10 -11.11
C ILE A 277 16.67 -2.88 -9.90
N CYS A 278 16.90 -2.39 -8.67
CA CYS A 278 16.37 -3.02 -7.46
C CYS A 278 14.84 -3.11 -7.47
N SER A 279 14.17 -2.04 -7.92
CA SER A 279 12.73 -2.02 -8.14
C SER A 279 12.30 -3.10 -9.13
N SER A 280 12.95 -3.21 -10.28
CA SER A 280 12.61 -4.22 -11.30
C SER A 280 12.82 -5.64 -10.82
N ILE A 281 13.87 -5.91 -10.03
CA ILE A 281 14.09 -7.23 -9.39
C ILE A 281 12.95 -7.54 -8.41
N CYS A 282 12.62 -6.60 -7.51
CA CYS A 282 11.53 -6.79 -6.54
C CYS A 282 10.19 -7.04 -7.25
N PHE A 283 9.90 -6.30 -8.33
CA PHE A 283 8.68 -6.48 -9.11
C PHE A 283 8.64 -7.86 -9.77
N MET A 284 9.73 -8.29 -10.41
CA MET A 284 9.84 -9.62 -11.02
C MET A 284 9.63 -10.74 -10.00
N LEU A 285 10.25 -10.65 -8.81
CA LEU A 285 10.06 -11.63 -7.73
C LEU A 285 8.61 -11.67 -7.24
N GLY A 286 7.96 -10.51 -7.11
CA GLY A 286 6.55 -10.44 -6.75
C GLY A 286 5.64 -11.12 -7.80
N VAL A 287 5.88 -10.87 -9.08
CA VAL A 287 5.16 -11.53 -10.19
C VAL A 287 5.39 -13.03 -10.17
N TRP A 288 6.63 -13.48 -9.95
CA TRP A 288 6.97 -14.91 -9.87
C TRP A 288 6.17 -15.64 -8.78
N ILE A 289 6.11 -15.07 -7.57
CA ILE A 289 5.35 -15.65 -6.45
C ILE A 289 3.86 -15.75 -6.78
N VAL A 290 3.26 -14.67 -7.32
CA VAL A 290 1.82 -14.66 -7.66
C VAL A 290 1.51 -15.68 -8.76
N ASP A 291 2.34 -15.75 -9.80
CA ASP A 291 2.19 -16.70 -10.90
C ASP A 291 2.25 -18.17 -10.43
N ASP A 292 3.22 -18.47 -9.55
CA ASP A 292 3.39 -19.80 -8.98
C ASP A 292 2.17 -20.22 -8.14
N VAL A 293 1.67 -19.31 -7.29
CA VAL A 293 0.47 -19.57 -6.48
C VAL A 293 -0.76 -19.73 -7.35
N TRP A 294 -0.96 -18.85 -8.34
CA TRP A 294 -2.12 -18.96 -9.23
C TRP A 294 -2.07 -20.19 -10.14
N GLY A 295 -0.92 -20.84 -10.26
CA GLY A 295 -0.74 -22.02 -11.11
C GLY A 295 -1.03 -21.74 -12.57
N ILE A 296 -0.87 -20.48 -12.98
CA ILE A 296 -1.19 -20.04 -14.33
C ILE A 296 -0.02 -20.44 -15.22
N THR A 297 -0.21 -21.46 -16.03
CA THR A 297 0.78 -21.87 -17.05
C THR A 297 0.72 -20.95 -18.27
N ILE A 298 0.74 -19.63 -18.10
CA ILE A 298 0.82 -18.68 -19.24
C ILE A 298 2.26 -18.75 -19.77
N GLY A 299 2.51 -19.64 -20.72
CA GLY A 299 3.80 -19.77 -21.39
C GLY A 299 4.91 -20.35 -20.51
N SER A 300 6.10 -20.49 -21.10
CA SER A 300 7.27 -20.92 -20.33
C SER A 300 7.63 -19.83 -19.32
N LYS A 301 7.79 -20.19 -18.04
CA LYS A 301 8.26 -19.28 -16.95
C LYS A 301 9.49 -18.45 -17.36
N ASN A 302 10.26 -18.97 -18.32
CA ASN A 302 11.41 -18.35 -18.96
C ASN A 302 11.11 -17.06 -19.75
N VAL A 303 9.85 -16.76 -20.10
CA VAL A 303 9.47 -15.56 -20.88
C VAL A 303 8.82 -14.49 -20.01
N ILE A 304 7.88 -14.85 -19.13
CA ILE A 304 7.15 -13.86 -18.32
C ILE A 304 8.10 -13.08 -17.40
N LEU A 305 9.02 -13.77 -16.72
CA LEU A 305 9.87 -13.13 -15.72
C LEU A 305 10.84 -12.09 -16.33
N PRO A 306 11.58 -12.40 -17.42
CA PRO A 306 12.37 -11.37 -18.10
C PRO A 306 11.51 -10.22 -18.63
N VAL A 307 10.33 -10.50 -19.20
CA VAL A 307 9.43 -9.46 -19.70
C VAL A 307 8.99 -8.53 -18.56
N ALA A 308 8.55 -9.08 -17.42
CA ALA A 308 8.16 -8.29 -16.25
C ALA A 308 9.32 -7.41 -15.75
N PHE A 309 10.53 -7.96 -15.67
CA PHE A 309 11.74 -7.23 -15.28
C PHE A 309 12.04 -6.07 -16.23
N PHE A 310 12.18 -6.35 -17.54
CA PHE A 310 12.54 -5.35 -18.54
C PHE A 310 11.43 -4.31 -18.75
N CYS A 311 10.16 -4.69 -18.69
CA CYS A 311 9.04 -3.75 -18.73
C CYS A 311 9.07 -2.80 -17.52
N CYS A 312 9.25 -3.31 -16.31
CA CYS A 312 9.36 -2.48 -15.11
C CYS A 312 10.56 -1.52 -15.21
N LEU A 313 11.71 -2.02 -15.67
CA LEU A 313 12.93 -1.22 -15.85
C LEU A 313 12.75 -0.12 -16.91
N ALA A 314 12.15 -0.46 -18.05
CA ALA A 314 11.84 0.50 -19.11
C ALA A 314 10.90 1.60 -18.62
N ILE A 315 9.84 1.24 -17.88
CA ILE A 315 8.92 2.21 -17.28
C ILE A 315 9.66 3.14 -16.30
N CYS A 316 10.50 2.59 -15.42
CA CYS A 316 11.31 3.39 -14.49
C CYS A 316 12.25 4.35 -15.25
N GLY A 317 12.92 3.85 -16.29
CA GLY A 317 13.80 4.64 -17.16
C GLY A 317 13.06 5.76 -17.89
N LEU A 318 11.86 5.49 -18.42
CA LEU A 318 11.01 6.49 -19.07
C LEU A 318 10.60 7.59 -18.09
N PHE A 319 10.12 7.24 -16.88
CA PHE A 319 9.76 8.23 -15.88
C PHE A 319 10.96 9.07 -15.42
N GLN A 320 12.13 8.45 -15.26
CA GLN A 320 13.38 9.16 -14.93
C GLN A 320 13.78 10.10 -16.08
N GLY A 321 13.69 9.65 -17.32
CA GLY A 321 13.99 10.44 -18.52
C GLY A 321 13.06 11.65 -18.67
N VAL A 322 11.74 11.46 -18.49
CA VAL A 322 10.75 12.53 -18.51
C VAL A 322 11.04 13.55 -17.40
N LYS A 323 11.30 13.09 -16.17
CA LYS A 323 11.62 14.00 -15.06
C LYS A 323 12.93 14.75 -15.25
N TYR A 324 13.93 14.08 -15.81
CA TYR A 324 15.19 14.71 -16.18
C TYR A 324 14.99 15.78 -17.27
N TYR A 325 14.17 15.48 -18.29
CA TYR A 325 13.84 16.40 -19.37
C TYR A 325 13.07 17.63 -18.88
N GLU A 326 12.01 17.44 -18.08
CA GLU A 326 11.24 18.53 -17.45
C GLU A 326 12.18 19.47 -16.69
N HIS A 327 13.08 18.91 -15.88
CA HIS A 327 14.02 19.73 -15.13
C HIS A 327 15.02 20.46 -16.03
N ARG A 328 15.55 19.78 -17.06
CA ARG A 328 16.49 20.40 -18.00
C ARG A 328 15.84 21.57 -18.74
N LYS A 329 14.59 21.42 -19.17
CA LYS A 329 13.85 22.48 -19.86
C LYS A 329 13.71 23.73 -19.00
N HIS A 330 13.28 23.58 -17.74
CA HIS A 330 13.18 24.70 -16.81
C HIS A 330 14.52 25.38 -16.50
N SER A 331 15.63 24.63 -16.50
CA SER A 331 16.95 25.22 -16.28
C SER A 331 17.46 26.09 -17.43
N THR A 332 16.96 25.88 -18.66
CA THR A 332 17.36 26.67 -19.82
C THR A 332 16.53 27.96 -19.92
N GLU A 333 15.20 27.86 -19.79
CA GLU A 333 14.28 29.01 -19.90
C GLU A 333 14.61 30.12 -18.89
N GLU A 334 14.82 29.79 -17.61
CA GLU A 334 15.11 30.83 -16.60
C GLU A 334 16.55 31.40 -16.66
N VAL A 335 17.45 30.78 -17.44
CA VAL A 335 18.78 31.36 -17.68
C VAL A 335 18.70 32.31 -18.86
N GLU A 336 17.92 31.99 -19.89
CA GLU A 336 17.65 32.90 -21.00
C GLU A 336 16.88 34.14 -20.52
N ASP A 337 15.82 33.99 -19.72
CA ASP A 337 15.07 35.13 -19.20
C ASP A 337 15.94 36.07 -18.35
N LEU A 338 16.84 35.53 -17.50
CA LEU A 338 17.74 36.37 -16.70
C LEU A 338 18.92 36.95 -17.49
N LEU A 339 19.30 36.35 -18.63
CA LEU A 339 20.38 36.89 -19.47
C LEU A 339 19.89 37.97 -20.44
N PHE A 340 18.61 37.98 -20.78
CA PHE A 340 18.05 38.88 -21.79
C PHE A 340 17.22 40.04 -21.23
N ASP A 341 16.79 39.99 -19.96
CA ASP A 341 16.02 41.08 -19.32
C ASP A 341 16.90 42.26 -18.85
N GLU A 342 18.24 42.10 -18.82
CA GLU A 342 19.16 43.16 -18.36
C GLU A 342 19.65 44.09 -19.49
N THR A 343 19.33 43.79 -20.76
CA THR A 343 19.78 44.58 -21.93
C THR A 343 18.71 45.44 -22.59
N ALA A 344 17.48 45.50 -22.07
CA ALA A 344 16.36 46.15 -22.76
C ALA A 344 15.58 47.16 -21.88
N HIS A 345 16.24 48.16 -21.28
CA HIS A 345 15.68 49.52 -21.12
C HIS A 345 16.64 50.48 -20.40
N GLU A 346 17.65 50.98 -21.11
CA GLU A 346 18.05 52.38 -20.95
C GLU A 346 17.55 53.12 -22.19
N LYS A 347 16.36 53.74 -22.08
CA LYS A 347 15.97 54.80 -23.01
C LYS A 347 16.74 56.06 -22.59
N PRO A 348 17.47 56.73 -23.49
CA PRO A 348 17.96 58.07 -23.22
C PRO A 348 16.77 59.00 -22.96
N GLN A 349 16.77 59.69 -21.81
CA GLN A 349 15.98 60.90 -21.63
C GLN A 349 16.67 62.02 -22.42
N ASP A 350 16.25 62.24 -23.66
CA ASP A 350 16.58 63.47 -24.37
C ASP A 350 15.73 64.61 -23.81
N ALA A 351 16.38 65.48 -23.03
CA ALA A 351 15.95 66.84 -22.78
C ALA A 351 16.23 67.67 -24.03
N GLY A 352 15.18 68.26 -24.61
CA GLY A 352 15.32 69.16 -25.75
C GLY A 352 15.94 70.51 -25.39
N ALA A 353 16.56 71.15 -26.38
CA ALA A 353 16.26 72.53 -26.80
C ALA A 353 17.16 72.95 -27.97
N ASP A 354 16.51 73.22 -29.12
CA ASP A 354 16.66 74.37 -30.02
C ASP A 354 18.04 75.01 -30.26
N THR A 355 18.44 75.13 -31.54
CA THR A 355 19.05 76.36 -32.12
C THR A 355 19.02 76.32 -33.66
N GLU A 356 18.49 77.37 -34.31
CA GLU A 356 19.16 78.08 -35.42
C GLU A 356 18.52 79.48 -35.68
N GLU A 357 19.43 80.43 -35.93
CA GLU A 357 19.42 81.90 -36.10
C GLU A 357 18.73 82.48 -37.38
N PRO A 358 18.81 83.80 -37.73
CA PRO A 358 18.92 85.05 -36.95
C PRO A 358 18.00 86.22 -37.43
N GLU A 359 17.79 87.25 -36.59
CA GLU A 359 17.69 88.65 -37.06
C GLU A 359 18.08 89.69 -35.98
N SER A 360 19.08 90.51 -36.33
CA SER A 360 19.24 91.95 -36.02
C SER A 360 19.54 92.48 -34.59
N THR A 361 20.68 93.20 -34.56
CA THR A 361 20.94 94.53 -33.95
C THR A 361 21.13 94.75 -32.44
N THR A 362 22.32 95.34 -32.18
CA THR A 362 22.68 96.42 -31.22
C THR A 362 22.90 96.14 -29.73
N ALA A 363 24.18 96.34 -29.37
CA ALA A 363 24.68 97.34 -28.42
C ALA A 363 24.74 97.04 -26.91
N VAL A 364 26.00 97.10 -26.44
CA VAL A 364 26.49 97.78 -25.23
C VAL A 364 26.28 97.11 -23.86
N GLY A 365 27.39 96.92 -23.13
CA GLY A 365 27.42 97.05 -21.67
C GLY A 365 28.08 95.91 -20.90
N ASP A 366 29.41 96.02 -20.73
CA ASP A 366 30.19 95.97 -19.48
C ASP A 366 29.77 95.15 -18.22
N GLU A 367 30.84 94.67 -17.56
CA GLU A 367 31.03 94.32 -16.12
C GLU A 367 30.44 92.99 -15.60
N ALA A 368 31.24 92.00 -15.15
CA ALA A 368 32.21 91.91 -14.03
C ALA A 368 31.59 91.38 -12.71
N VAL A 369 32.41 90.58 -12.00
CA VAL A 369 32.33 90.19 -10.56
C VAL A 369 31.41 88.98 -10.27
N GLU A 370 31.95 87.78 -10.00
CA GLU A 370 32.46 87.23 -8.72
C GLU A 370 31.36 86.98 -7.66
N VAL A 371 31.45 85.83 -6.95
CA VAL A 371 30.93 85.50 -5.59
C VAL A 371 30.40 84.05 -5.49
N MET A 372 31.21 83.17 -4.89
CA MET A 372 30.77 82.08 -3.99
C MET A 372 30.40 82.69 -2.61
N PRO A 373 29.68 82.05 -1.64
CA PRO A 373 29.62 80.61 -1.36
C PRO A 373 28.30 80.04 -0.71
N ASN A 374 28.34 78.73 -0.41
CA ASN A 374 27.76 78.03 0.76
C ASN A 374 26.23 77.78 0.87
N GLU A 375 25.80 76.51 0.89
CA GLU A 375 25.39 75.77 2.12
C GLU A 375 24.76 74.39 1.81
N THR A 376 25.34 73.38 2.46
CA THR A 376 24.73 72.28 3.24
C THR A 376 23.33 71.74 2.86
N ASN A 377 23.25 70.45 2.50
CA ASN A 377 22.36 69.52 3.22
C ASN A 377 22.72 68.04 3.03
N ASN A 378 22.83 67.36 4.19
CA ASN A 378 23.01 65.93 4.37
C ASN A 378 21.74 65.15 3.98
N SER A 379 21.91 64.03 3.28
CA SER A 379 21.02 62.86 3.40
C SER A 379 21.73 61.59 2.88
N THR A 380 22.51 60.98 3.77
CA THR A 380 22.95 59.58 3.67
C THR A 380 21.75 58.64 3.81
N GLY A 381 21.52 57.76 2.82
CA GLY A 381 20.34 56.89 2.81
C GLY A 381 20.36 55.70 1.82
N ARG A 382 21.41 54.86 1.88
CA ARG A 382 21.32 53.38 1.92
C ARG A 382 20.49 52.63 0.86
N ARG A 383 21.19 51.95 -0.08
CA ARG A 383 21.08 50.50 -0.33
C ARG A 383 22.20 50.04 -1.28
N GLU A 384 23.35 49.71 -0.70
CA GLU A 384 24.35 48.91 -1.40
C GLU A 384 23.90 47.45 -1.42
N VAL A 385 23.90 46.91 -2.63
CA VAL A 385 23.67 45.52 -3.00
C VAL A 385 24.73 44.64 -2.35
N MET A 386 24.32 43.54 -1.72
CA MET A 386 25.23 42.58 -1.10
C MET A 386 26.24 42.03 -2.12
N HIS A 387 27.47 42.52 -2.04
CA HIS A 387 28.62 41.91 -2.69
C HIS A 387 29.01 40.60 -2.00
N LYS A 388 29.48 39.68 -2.84
CA LYS A 388 29.59 38.22 -2.64
C LYS A 388 30.88 37.77 -1.94
N ASP A 389 31.60 38.66 -1.28
CA ASP A 389 33.01 38.41 -0.92
C ASP A 389 33.31 38.18 0.56
N SER A 390 32.32 38.11 1.47
CA SER A 390 32.57 37.68 2.86
C SER A 390 32.56 36.15 3.00
N MET A 391 33.48 35.46 2.33
CA MET A 391 33.68 34.00 2.47
C MET A 391 34.80 33.62 3.45
N ASN A 392 35.17 34.51 4.38
CA ASN A 392 36.16 34.25 5.42
C ASN A 392 35.59 34.49 6.83
N ALA A 393 35.05 33.44 7.44
CA ALA A 393 35.19 33.05 8.86
C ALA A 393 34.18 31.94 9.17
N THR A 394 34.70 30.72 9.39
CA THR A 394 33.95 29.52 9.81
C THR A 394 32.78 29.10 8.91
N GLY A 395 33.10 28.61 7.71
CA GLY A 395 32.16 27.92 6.81
C GLY A 395 31.68 26.56 7.33
N HIS A 396 31.06 26.52 8.52
CA HIS A 396 30.24 25.40 8.95
C HIS A 396 28.86 25.57 8.32
N GLY A 397 28.68 24.95 7.14
CA GLY A 397 27.43 24.98 6.41
C GLY A 397 26.25 24.56 7.29
N TYR A 398 25.25 25.45 7.36
CA TYR A 398 23.94 25.41 8.05
C TYR A 398 23.29 24.03 8.26
N PHE A 399 23.55 23.06 7.38
CA PHE A 399 23.07 21.69 7.51
C PHE A 399 23.68 20.91 8.70
N TYR A 400 24.81 21.38 9.26
CA TYR A 400 25.42 20.76 10.44
C TYR A 400 24.61 21.00 11.73
N HIS A 401 23.84 22.10 11.81
CA HIS A 401 23.03 22.43 12.99
C HIS A 401 21.73 21.63 13.10
N THR A 402 21.23 21.05 12.01
CA THR A 402 19.95 20.32 12.02
C THR A 402 20.09 18.82 12.30
N ALA A 403 21.24 18.22 11.97
CA ALA A 403 21.49 16.78 12.16
C ALA A 403 22.13 16.42 13.51
N TYR A 404 22.82 17.38 14.14
CA TYR A 404 23.28 17.26 15.52
C TYR A 404 22.25 17.95 16.41
N PHE A 405 21.45 17.18 17.15
CA PHE A 405 20.92 17.63 18.44
C PHE A 405 22.11 17.76 19.41
N ASP A 406 23.10 18.59 19.09
CA ASP A 406 23.97 19.09 20.15
C ASP A 406 23.01 19.89 21.02
N TRP A 407 22.70 19.32 22.19
CA TRP A 407 22.09 19.97 23.34
C TRP A 407 22.36 21.45 23.19
N VAL A 408 21.32 22.25 22.92
CA VAL A 408 21.41 23.70 22.64
C VAL A 408 22.57 24.20 23.48
N LYS A 409 23.74 24.39 22.83
CA LYS A 409 24.95 24.72 23.56
C LYS A 409 24.57 26.07 24.12
N LYS A 410 24.28 26.11 25.44
CA LYS A 410 23.68 27.27 26.13
C LYS A 410 24.34 28.46 25.48
N PRO A 411 23.59 29.35 24.79
CA PRO A 411 24.22 30.46 24.11
C PRO A 411 25.16 31.05 25.14
N SER A 412 26.46 31.09 24.80
CA SER A 412 27.45 31.73 25.64
C SER A 412 27.17 33.22 25.52
N LEU A 413 26.06 33.64 26.14
CA LEU A 413 25.85 34.99 26.61
C LEU A 413 27.11 35.26 27.42
N ALA A 414 27.97 36.11 26.86
CA ALA A 414 29.13 36.62 27.54
C ALA A 414 28.66 37.00 28.94
N ALA A 415 29.16 36.28 29.94
CA ALA A 415 28.69 36.40 31.30
C ALA A 415 28.76 37.88 31.72
N PRO A 416 27.62 38.54 32.03
CA PRO A 416 27.68 39.51 33.10
C PRO A 416 28.04 38.68 34.34
N SER A 417 29.20 38.95 34.92
CA SER A 417 29.63 38.36 36.18
C SER A 417 28.56 38.58 37.25
N GLY A 418 27.73 37.56 37.52
CA GLY A 418 26.69 37.60 38.55
C GLY A 418 25.65 36.48 38.43
N ASP A 419 25.88 35.37 39.14
CA ASP A 419 24.93 34.44 39.81
C ASP A 419 23.52 34.17 39.24
N ASN A 420 23.28 34.14 37.92
CA ASN A 420 21.95 33.89 37.34
C ASN A 420 21.85 32.62 36.47
N ASN A 421 22.39 31.48 36.93
CA ASN A 421 22.16 30.20 36.24
C ASN A 421 20.74 29.62 36.49
N ASP A 422 20.05 30.06 37.54
CA ASP A 422 18.71 29.57 37.92
C ASP A 422 17.58 30.06 36.99
N THR A 423 17.76 31.20 36.31
CA THR A 423 16.69 31.79 35.48
C THR A 423 16.41 31.02 34.19
N SER A 424 17.41 30.43 33.55
CA SER A 424 17.19 29.67 32.30
C SER A 424 16.43 28.37 32.53
N GLU A 425 16.68 27.68 33.64
CA GLU A 425 15.96 26.46 33.98
C GLU A 425 14.52 26.77 34.42
N ALA A 426 14.34 27.84 35.19
CA ALA A 426 13.01 28.33 35.57
C ALA A 426 12.16 28.70 34.35
N ILE A 427 12.72 29.39 33.35
CA ILE A 427 12.01 29.72 32.11
C ILE A 427 11.58 28.45 31.36
N LEU A 428 12.45 27.45 31.24
CA LEU A 428 12.09 26.19 30.58
C LEU A 428 10.95 25.50 31.34
N ARG A 429 11.04 25.46 32.68
CA ARG A 429 10.06 24.83 33.57
C ARG A 429 8.70 25.53 33.51
N ASP A 430 8.68 26.86 33.42
CA ASP A 430 7.45 27.65 33.23
C ASP A 430 6.83 27.43 31.84
N VAL A 431 7.65 27.38 30.78
CA VAL A 431 7.16 27.03 29.44
C VAL A 431 6.53 25.64 29.47
N TYR A 432 7.19 24.66 30.11
CA TYR A 432 6.65 23.31 30.28
C TYR A 432 5.32 23.29 31.05
N LYS A 433 5.25 24.03 32.15
CA LYS A 433 4.04 24.14 32.97
C LYS A 433 2.88 24.75 32.19
N SER A 434 3.13 25.82 31.42
CA SER A 434 2.10 26.44 30.59
C SER A 434 1.59 25.54 29.46
N ILE A 435 2.46 24.68 28.90
CA ILE A 435 2.07 23.67 27.91
C ILE A 435 1.19 22.59 28.56
N ALA A 436 1.54 22.12 29.77
CA ALA A 436 0.77 21.11 30.49
C ALA A 436 -0.62 21.62 30.90
N GLU A 437 -0.71 22.85 31.41
CA GLU A 437 -1.99 23.47 31.78
C GLU A 437 -2.89 23.70 30.56
N ALA A 438 -2.31 23.99 29.39
CA ALA A 438 -3.07 24.10 28.14
C ALA A 438 -3.53 22.75 27.57
N GLU A 439 -2.90 21.63 27.94
CA GLU A 439 -3.35 20.28 27.57
C GLU A 439 -4.62 19.88 28.33
N ASP A 440 -4.77 20.28 29.60
CA ASP A 440 -5.97 20.00 30.40
C ASP A 440 -7.23 20.66 29.82
N LEU A 441 -7.09 21.81 29.15
CA LEU A 441 -8.20 22.49 28.47
C LEU A 441 -8.69 21.75 27.21
N ASP A 442 -7.83 20.96 26.57
CA ASP A 442 -8.14 20.21 25.35
C ASP A 442 -8.66 18.78 25.64
N ALA A 443 -8.79 18.42 26.93
CA ALA A 443 -9.39 17.17 27.40
C ALA A 443 -10.87 17.00 26.96
N GLY A 444 -11.55 18.09 26.60
CA GLY A 444 -12.92 18.06 26.08
C GLY A 444 -13.07 17.53 24.64
N VAL A 445 -12.00 17.54 23.83
CA VAL A 445 -12.06 17.03 22.45
C VAL A 445 -11.91 15.51 22.45
N LYS A 446 -13.05 14.82 22.48
CA LYS A 446 -13.14 13.36 22.51
C LYS A 446 -12.24 12.73 21.43
N TRP A 447 -11.35 11.84 21.86
CA TRP A 447 -10.30 11.22 21.04
C TRP A 447 -10.81 10.59 19.72
N TYR A 448 -12.06 10.11 19.69
CA TYR A 448 -12.63 9.54 18.47
C TYR A 448 -12.77 10.57 17.33
N ASN A 449 -13.05 11.84 17.63
CA ASN A 449 -13.09 12.89 16.61
C ASN A 449 -11.72 13.07 15.93
N ARG A 450 -10.64 12.74 16.66
CA ARG A 450 -9.27 12.71 16.15
C ARG A 450 -9.10 11.53 15.18
N PHE A 451 -9.60 10.34 15.54
CA PHE A 451 -9.57 9.15 14.67
C PHE A 451 -10.39 9.31 13.38
N TRP A 452 -11.60 9.89 13.46
CA TRP A 452 -12.48 10.10 12.30
C TRP A 452 -11.84 10.97 11.20
N ARG A 453 -10.98 11.92 11.56
CA ARG A 453 -10.27 12.77 10.59
C ARG A 453 -9.21 12.01 9.78
N PHE A 454 -8.80 10.82 10.21
CA PHE A 454 -7.80 9.99 9.55
C PHE A 454 -8.39 8.81 8.77
N LEU A 455 -9.70 8.60 8.85
CA LEU A 455 -10.39 7.59 8.06
C LEU A 455 -10.35 7.93 6.55
N PRO A 456 -10.34 6.91 5.67
CA PRO A 456 -10.27 7.12 4.22
C PRO A 456 -11.52 7.84 3.71
N PHE A 457 -12.58 7.88 4.53
CA PHE A 457 -13.77 8.69 4.35
C PHE A 457 -13.46 10.17 4.11
N MET A 458 -12.35 10.73 4.62
CA MET A 458 -11.97 12.11 4.31
C MET A 458 -11.56 12.32 2.86
N SER A 459 -10.97 11.32 2.19
CA SER A 459 -10.67 11.42 0.75
C SER A 459 -11.96 11.38 -0.07
N TYR A 460 -12.92 10.55 0.35
CA TYR A 460 -14.25 10.49 -0.24
C TYR A 460 -15.04 11.79 -0.01
N TRP A 461 -15.04 12.30 1.23
CA TRP A 461 -15.65 13.56 1.61
C TRP A 461 -15.02 14.75 0.86
N GLY A 462 -13.69 14.74 0.68
CA GLY A 462 -13.00 15.72 -0.14
C GLY A 462 -13.47 15.73 -1.60
N LEU A 463 -13.67 14.55 -2.20
CA LEU A 463 -14.23 14.44 -3.56
C LEU A 463 -15.69 14.93 -3.62
N LEU A 464 -16.51 14.58 -2.63
CA LEU A 464 -17.89 15.05 -2.51
C LEU A 464 -17.97 16.57 -2.37
N LEU A 465 -17.11 17.16 -1.52
CA LEU A 465 -17.04 18.60 -1.30
C LEU A 465 -16.56 19.37 -2.54
N ILE A 466 -15.64 18.79 -3.33
CA ILE A 466 -15.23 19.37 -4.62
C ILE A 466 -16.42 19.37 -5.58
N GLY A 467 -17.14 18.25 -5.69
CA GLY A 467 -18.33 18.15 -6.52
C GLY A 467 -19.42 19.14 -6.11
N SER A 468 -19.69 19.29 -4.81
CA SER A 468 -20.77 20.15 -4.32
C SER A 468 -20.43 21.65 -4.36
N ARG A 469 -19.18 22.06 -4.11
CA ARG A 469 -18.79 23.48 -4.13
C ARG A 469 -18.55 24.02 -5.54
N ASP A 470 -18.02 23.20 -6.46
CA ASP A 470 -17.70 23.69 -7.81
C ASP A 470 -18.85 23.51 -8.81
N MET A 471 -19.76 22.52 -8.66
CA MET A 471 -20.90 22.39 -9.60
C MET A 471 -22.03 23.40 -9.35
N TYR A 472 -22.26 23.83 -8.10
CA TYR A 472 -23.37 24.75 -7.77
C TYR A 472 -23.02 26.24 -7.89
N CYS A 473 -21.77 26.59 -8.22
CA CYS A 473 -21.34 28.00 -8.29
C CYS A 473 -21.70 28.72 -9.60
N CYS A 474 -22.32 28.07 -10.59
CA CYS A 474 -22.68 28.72 -11.86
C CYS A 474 -23.83 29.76 -11.76
N ASN A 475 -24.46 29.96 -10.60
CA ASN A 475 -25.59 30.90 -10.45
C ASN A 475 -25.43 31.95 -9.33
N ARG A 476 -24.27 32.04 -8.67
CA ARG A 476 -24.09 33.10 -7.66
C ARG A 476 -23.73 34.40 -8.37
N LYS A 477 -24.71 35.31 -8.46
CA LYS A 477 -24.51 36.69 -8.93
C LYS A 477 -23.29 37.29 -8.22
N LYS A 478 -22.43 37.94 -9.00
CA LYS A 478 -21.33 38.78 -8.50
C LYS A 478 -21.98 39.92 -7.71
N ASP A 479 -22.11 39.76 -6.40
CA ASP A 479 -22.31 40.90 -5.53
C ASP A 479 -20.97 41.65 -5.44
N GLU A 480 -21.02 42.97 -5.59
CA GLU A 480 -19.90 43.90 -5.85
C GLU A 480 -18.94 44.13 -4.65
N ASP A 481 -18.94 43.27 -3.63
CA ASP A 481 -17.98 43.36 -2.52
C ASP A 481 -16.61 42.74 -2.91
N GLU A 482 -15.86 43.49 -3.71
CA GLU A 482 -14.80 43.04 -4.62
C GLU A 482 -13.42 42.72 -3.98
N ASN A 483 -13.16 42.99 -2.70
CA ASN A 483 -11.74 43.08 -2.26
C ASN A 483 -11.12 41.87 -1.52
N ARG A 484 -11.80 40.71 -1.42
CA ARG A 484 -11.21 39.56 -0.70
C ARG A 484 -11.60 38.19 -1.23
N GLN A 485 -11.76 38.03 -2.54
CA GLN A 485 -12.01 36.72 -3.12
C GLN A 485 -10.69 35.91 -3.20
N THR A 486 -10.40 35.15 -2.14
CA THR A 486 -9.34 34.13 -2.20
C THR A 486 -9.76 33.06 -3.20
N THR A 487 -9.24 33.13 -4.43
CA THR A 487 -9.38 32.07 -5.42
C THR A 487 -8.85 30.78 -4.81
N SER A 488 -9.68 29.74 -4.78
CA SER A 488 -9.24 28.47 -4.21
C SER A 488 -8.08 27.94 -5.05
N GLY A 489 -7.05 27.37 -4.42
CA GLY A 489 -5.89 26.85 -5.15
C GLY A 489 -6.24 25.77 -6.18
N PHE A 490 -7.45 25.18 -6.11
CA PHE A 490 -7.97 24.31 -7.15
C PHE A 490 -8.42 25.10 -8.39
N GLN A 491 -9.13 26.22 -8.23
CA GLN A 491 -9.59 27.04 -9.35
C GLN A 491 -8.43 27.57 -10.21
N SER A 492 -7.30 27.93 -9.58
CA SER A 492 -6.10 28.41 -10.27
C SER A 492 -5.32 27.33 -11.03
N MET A 493 -5.64 26.04 -10.88
CA MET A 493 -4.96 24.98 -11.61
C MET A 493 -5.42 24.88 -13.07
N SER A 494 -4.49 24.53 -13.96
CA SER A 494 -4.81 24.17 -15.35
C SER A 494 -5.77 22.99 -15.41
N LYS A 495 -6.56 22.88 -16.49
CA LYS A 495 -7.53 21.78 -16.69
C LYS A 495 -6.86 20.40 -16.58
N CYS A 496 -5.64 20.27 -17.11
CA CYS A 496 -4.86 19.03 -17.04
C CYS A 496 -4.51 18.67 -15.59
N ASN A 497 -4.02 19.64 -14.80
CA ASN A 497 -3.67 19.40 -13.39
C ASN A 497 -4.89 19.08 -12.53
N LYS A 498 -6.04 19.71 -12.82
CA LYS A 498 -7.33 19.37 -12.17
C LYS A 498 -7.73 17.93 -12.44
N SER A 499 -7.70 17.51 -13.71
CA SER A 499 -8.02 16.14 -14.12
C SER A 499 -7.09 15.13 -13.44
N TRP A 500 -5.78 15.36 -13.50
CA TRP A 500 -4.78 14.51 -12.85
C TRP A 500 -5.00 14.42 -11.33
N PHE A 501 -5.30 15.53 -10.67
CA PHE A 501 -5.60 15.54 -9.24
C PHE A 501 -6.81 14.66 -8.89
N VAL A 502 -7.90 14.77 -9.66
CA VAL A 502 -9.10 13.95 -9.46
C VAL A 502 -8.79 12.47 -9.71
N VAL A 503 -8.11 12.14 -10.80
CA VAL A 503 -7.71 10.77 -11.14
C VAL A 503 -6.85 10.17 -10.02
N ALA A 504 -5.84 10.89 -9.53
CA ALA A 504 -4.99 10.42 -8.44
C ALA A 504 -5.77 10.15 -7.14
N LYS A 505 -6.79 10.96 -6.84
CA LYS A 505 -7.67 10.75 -5.67
C LYS A 505 -8.57 9.54 -5.84
N ILE A 506 -9.12 9.33 -7.03
CA ILE A 506 -9.93 8.14 -7.36
C ILE A 506 -9.08 6.87 -7.24
N ILE A 507 -7.87 6.86 -7.82
CA ILE A 507 -6.94 5.73 -7.72
C ILE A 507 -6.62 5.44 -6.25
N LYS A 508 -6.31 6.46 -5.46
CA LYS A 508 -6.03 6.29 -4.02
C LYS A 508 -7.23 5.68 -3.28
N LEU A 509 -8.45 6.13 -3.57
CA LEU A 509 -9.66 5.59 -2.97
C LEU A 509 -9.87 4.12 -3.37
N ALA A 510 -9.70 3.79 -4.66
CA ALA A 510 -9.83 2.43 -5.17
C ALA A 510 -8.82 1.47 -4.53
N VAL A 511 -7.54 1.89 -4.41
CA VAL A 511 -6.49 1.11 -3.76
C VAL A 511 -6.81 0.86 -2.28
N ASN A 512 -7.24 1.89 -1.55
CA ASN A 512 -7.63 1.72 -0.14
C ASN A 512 -8.87 0.83 0.02
N ALA A 513 -9.87 0.96 -0.87
CA ALA A 513 -11.05 0.11 -0.86
C ALA A 513 -10.70 -1.36 -1.16
N ALA A 514 -9.82 -1.62 -2.13
CA ALA A 514 -9.31 -2.94 -2.43
C ALA A 514 -8.52 -3.54 -1.25
N ALA A 515 -7.69 -2.74 -0.58
CA ALA A 515 -6.95 -3.18 0.60
C ALA A 515 -7.88 -3.54 1.78
N ILE A 516 -8.89 -2.71 2.05
CA ILE A 516 -9.91 -3.02 3.06
C ILE A 516 -10.69 -4.29 2.67
N PHE A 517 -11.09 -4.42 1.41
CA PHE A 517 -11.79 -5.59 0.90
C PHE A 517 -10.98 -6.87 1.15
N VAL A 518 -9.71 -6.91 0.75
CA VAL A 518 -8.84 -8.08 0.97
C VAL A 518 -8.71 -8.40 2.46
N ALA A 519 -8.51 -7.40 3.32
CA ALA A 519 -8.38 -7.62 4.76
C ALA A 519 -9.67 -8.16 5.40
N VAL A 520 -10.83 -7.63 5.03
CA VAL A 520 -12.14 -8.11 5.50
C VAL A 520 -12.39 -9.55 5.06
N PHE A 521 -12.12 -9.86 3.79
CA PHE A 521 -12.33 -11.22 3.27
C PHE A 521 -11.35 -12.23 3.86
N ALA A 522 -10.09 -11.86 4.05
CA ALA A 522 -9.10 -12.71 4.73
C ALA A 522 -9.50 -13.02 6.18
N THR A 523 -9.96 -11.99 6.91
CA THR A 523 -10.45 -12.11 8.29
C THR A 523 -11.68 -13.00 8.35
N GLY A 524 -12.68 -12.75 7.51
CA GLY A 524 -13.90 -13.56 7.43
C GLY A 524 -13.62 -15.01 7.04
N ALA A 525 -12.69 -15.24 6.10
CA ALA A 525 -12.30 -16.58 5.68
C ALA A 525 -11.61 -17.35 6.81
N SER A 526 -10.75 -16.68 7.59
CA SER A 526 -10.08 -17.30 8.75
C SER A 526 -11.08 -17.70 9.84
N VAL A 527 -12.07 -16.84 10.11
CA VAL A 527 -13.17 -17.17 11.04
C VAL A 527 -13.99 -18.36 10.53
N GLN A 528 -14.41 -18.35 9.26
CA GLN A 528 -15.13 -19.47 8.65
C GLN A 528 -14.31 -20.76 8.66
N ALA A 529 -12.98 -20.67 8.47
CA ALA A 529 -12.09 -21.81 8.50
C ALA A 529 -12.01 -22.41 9.89
N THR A 530 -11.86 -21.57 10.92
CA THR A 530 -11.88 -21.97 12.34
C THR A 530 -13.17 -22.72 12.69
N VAL A 531 -14.34 -22.14 12.35
CA VAL A 531 -15.64 -22.75 12.63
C VAL A 531 -15.83 -24.06 11.86
N SER A 532 -15.29 -24.16 10.64
CA SER A 532 -15.38 -25.38 9.83
C SER A 532 -14.47 -26.49 10.35
N LYS A 533 -13.25 -26.15 10.80
CA LYS A 533 -12.35 -27.09 11.50
C LYS A 533 -13.00 -27.64 12.76
N ALA A 534 -13.66 -26.79 13.55
CA ALA A 534 -14.36 -27.21 14.77
C ALA A 534 -15.51 -28.20 14.48
N LYS A 535 -16.18 -28.09 13.33
CA LYS A 535 -17.26 -29.01 12.92
C LYS A 535 -16.78 -30.26 12.16
N ALA A 536 -15.57 -30.26 11.62
CA ALA A 536 -15.05 -31.37 10.81
C ALA A 536 -15.06 -32.74 11.52
N PRO A 537 -14.71 -32.87 12.83
CA PRO A 537 -14.78 -34.17 13.52
C PRO A 537 -16.18 -34.77 13.57
N PHE A 538 -17.22 -33.95 13.76
CA PHE A 538 -18.62 -34.39 13.75
C PHE A 538 -19.00 -34.95 12.38
N VAL A 539 -18.64 -34.23 11.32
CA VAL A 539 -18.86 -34.67 9.94
C VAL A 539 -18.15 -35.98 9.63
N HIS A 540 -16.88 -36.11 10.04
CA HIS A 540 -16.12 -37.36 9.88
C HIS A 540 -16.73 -38.53 10.67
N ALA A 541 -17.27 -38.29 11.86
CA ALA A 541 -17.98 -39.32 12.63
C ALA A 541 -19.23 -39.81 11.87
N LYS A 542 -20.00 -38.89 11.29
CA LYS A 542 -21.19 -39.22 10.49
C LYS A 542 -20.84 -40.06 9.25
N TYR A 543 -19.75 -39.73 8.56
CA TYR A 543 -19.30 -40.53 7.40
C TYR A 543 -18.70 -41.89 7.75
N ARG A 544 -18.10 -42.04 8.94
CA ARG A 544 -17.64 -43.37 9.39
C ARG A 544 -18.81 -44.32 9.69
N ALA A 545 -19.97 -43.77 10.06
CA ALA A 545 -21.20 -44.52 10.26
C ALA A 545 -21.99 -44.75 8.96
N LEU A 546 -21.45 -44.38 7.79
CA LEU A 546 -22.19 -44.42 6.52
C LEU A 546 -22.61 -45.84 6.12
N ASN A 547 -21.84 -46.85 6.50
CA ASN A 547 -22.14 -48.25 6.19
C ASN A 547 -23.13 -48.90 7.18
N THR A 548 -23.67 -48.12 8.12
CA THR A 548 -24.59 -48.58 9.16
C THR A 548 -25.87 -47.76 9.11
N GLY A 549 -27.03 -48.42 9.23
CA GLY A 549 -28.34 -47.77 9.20
C GLY A 549 -29.04 -47.90 7.86
N LYS A 550 -29.90 -46.92 7.56
CA LYS A 550 -30.81 -46.98 6.41
C LYS A 550 -30.07 -46.94 5.08
N VAL A 551 -30.57 -47.69 4.11
CA VAL A 551 -29.99 -47.78 2.76
C VAL A 551 -31.05 -47.59 1.70
N CYS A 552 -30.64 -47.11 0.53
CA CYS A 552 -31.49 -46.96 -0.63
C CYS A 552 -31.15 -48.08 -1.61
N ALA A 553 -32.14 -48.87 -1.97
CA ALA A 553 -31.95 -50.09 -2.74
C ALA A 553 -33.03 -50.22 -3.83
N TYR A 554 -32.76 -51.03 -4.84
CA TYR A 554 -33.64 -51.27 -5.99
C TYR A 554 -33.89 -52.76 -6.21
N ASP A 555 -35.04 -53.12 -6.77
CA ASP A 555 -35.39 -54.52 -7.08
C ASP A 555 -34.69 -55.01 -8.36
N THR A 556 -34.85 -54.26 -9.44
CA THR A 556 -34.34 -54.54 -10.79
C THR A 556 -33.86 -53.25 -11.45
N LYS A 557 -32.95 -53.35 -12.42
CA LYS A 557 -32.43 -52.16 -13.12
C LYS A 557 -33.60 -51.40 -13.77
N CYS A 558 -33.70 -50.10 -13.49
CA CYS A 558 -34.83 -49.24 -13.90
C CYS A 558 -36.18 -49.58 -13.24
N GLY A 559 -36.17 -50.37 -12.15
CA GLY A 559 -37.34 -50.71 -11.35
C GLY A 559 -37.55 -49.78 -10.17
N ASP A 560 -38.21 -50.29 -9.12
CA ASP A 560 -38.59 -49.56 -7.93
C ASP A 560 -37.38 -49.31 -7.02
N ILE A 561 -37.27 -48.07 -6.50
CA ILE A 561 -36.21 -47.65 -5.59
C ILE A 561 -36.85 -47.28 -4.25
N GLN A 562 -36.46 -47.98 -3.19
CA GLN A 562 -37.02 -47.73 -1.85
C GLN A 562 -35.99 -47.77 -0.73
N THR A 563 -36.36 -47.17 0.40
CA THR A 563 -35.52 -47.10 1.60
C THR A 563 -35.76 -48.31 2.48
N PHE A 564 -34.68 -48.93 2.96
CA PHE A 564 -34.70 -50.00 3.94
C PHE A 564 -34.00 -49.56 5.23
N ASP A 565 -34.36 -50.17 6.35
CA ASP A 565 -33.78 -49.82 7.66
C ASP A 565 -32.32 -50.26 7.82
N SER A 566 -31.89 -51.26 7.03
CA SER A 566 -30.54 -51.82 7.05
C SER A 566 -30.22 -52.51 5.72
N LYS A 567 -28.94 -52.83 5.51
CA LYS A 567 -28.49 -53.67 4.40
C LYS A 567 -29.17 -55.04 4.43
N GLU A 568 -29.25 -55.63 5.61
CA GLU A 568 -29.82 -56.96 5.82
C GLU A 568 -31.31 -57.01 5.46
N ALA A 569 -32.04 -55.92 5.76
CA ALA A 569 -33.45 -55.77 5.36
C ALA A 569 -33.62 -55.65 3.84
N ALA A 570 -32.73 -54.92 3.15
CA ALA A 570 -32.74 -54.82 1.69
C ALA A 570 -32.43 -56.18 1.05
N ASP A 571 -31.38 -56.86 1.52
CA ASP A 571 -30.99 -58.19 1.04
C ASP A 571 -32.13 -59.22 1.25
N ALA A 572 -32.80 -59.19 2.41
CA ALA A 572 -33.94 -60.06 2.72
C ALA A 572 -35.16 -59.81 1.81
N ALA A 573 -35.30 -58.60 1.27
CA ALA A 573 -36.35 -58.24 0.32
C ALA A 573 -35.97 -58.53 -1.15
N ASN A 574 -34.78 -59.10 -1.42
CA ASN A 574 -34.18 -59.23 -2.76
C ASN A 574 -33.92 -57.88 -3.45
N TYR A 575 -33.65 -56.82 -2.68
CA TYR A 575 -33.25 -55.53 -3.22
C TYR A 575 -31.73 -55.38 -3.17
N THR A 576 -31.19 -54.69 -4.17
CA THR A 576 -29.77 -54.39 -4.30
C THR A 576 -29.49 -52.95 -3.90
N ILE A 577 -28.50 -52.72 -3.03
CA ILE A 577 -28.18 -51.37 -2.56
C ILE A 577 -27.62 -50.50 -3.69
N VAL A 578 -28.22 -49.33 -3.91
CA VAL A 578 -27.70 -48.26 -4.78
C VAL A 578 -26.70 -47.40 -4.03
N HIS A 579 -27.08 -46.93 -2.83
CA HIS A 579 -26.28 -46.00 -2.05
C HIS A 579 -26.58 -46.07 -0.54
N CYS A 580 -25.60 -45.64 0.25
CA CYS A 580 -25.68 -45.60 1.70
C CYS A 580 -26.37 -44.33 2.24
N ASP A 581 -27.71 -44.29 2.20
CA ASP A 581 -28.61 -43.46 3.03
C ASP A 581 -30.06 -43.77 2.64
N VAL A 582 -31.03 -43.06 3.21
CA VAL A 582 -32.41 -43.03 2.71
C VAL A 582 -32.49 -42.52 1.27
N CYS A 583 -33.44 -43.07 0.49
CA CYS A 583 -33.79 -42.52 -0.81
C CYS A 583 -34.44 -41.13 -0.63
N SER A 584 -34.05 -40.18 -1.46
CA SER A 584 -34.58 -38.81 -1.44
C SER A 584 -34.45 -38.16 -2.84
N GLY A 585 -34.53 -36.82 -2.92
CA GLY A 585 -34.72 -36.07 -4.17
C GLY A 585 -33.69 -36.30 -5.28
N CYS A 586 -32.49 -36.81 -5.00
CA CYS A 586 -31.48 -37.20 -6.01
C CYS A 586 -31.32 -38.71 -6.18
N SER A 587 -32.27 -39.53 -5.73
CA SER A 587 -32.18 -41.00 -5.78
C SER A 587 -32.88 -41.62 -6.99
N SER A 588 -33.45 -40.80 -7.89
CA SER A 588 -34.03 -41.28 -9.15
C SER A 588 -32.96 -41.88 -10.07
N TRP A 589 -33.33 -42.79 -10.97
CA TRP A 589 -32.40 -43.36 -11.96
C TRP A 589 -31.71 -42.28 -12.81
N GLN A 590 -32.44 -41.22 -13.17
CA GLN A 590 -31.88 -40.07 -13.89
C GLN A 590 -30.79 -39.40 -13.05
N ASP A 591 -31.05 -39.06 -11.80
CA ASP A 591 -30.08 -38.34 -10.95
C ASP A 591 -28.87 -39.23 -10.62
N LEU A 592 -29.06 -40.52 -10.36
CA LEU A 592 -27.96 -41.46 -10.16
C LEU A 592 -27.03 -41.52 -11.38
N SER A 593 -27.61 -41.51 -12.59
CA SER A 593 -26.83 -41.43 -13.83
C SER A 593 -26.08 -40.10 -13.96
N VAL A 594 -26.67 -38.98 -13.55
CA VAL A 594 -26.02 -37.66 -13.55
C VAL A 594 -24.87 -37.63 -12.55
N GLN A 595 -25.01 -38.21 -11.35
CA GLN A 595 -23.92 -38.32 -10.35
C GLN A 595 -22.70 -39.04 -10.95
N TRP A 596 -22.92 -40.09 -11.75
CA TRP A 596 -21.86 -40.83 -12.43
C TRP A 596 -21.26 -40.05 -13.59
N ASN A 597 -22.09 -39.55 -14.51
CA ASN A 597 -21.67 -38.90 -15.74
C ASN A 597 -20.95 -37.56 -15.48
N THR A 598 -21.35 -36.85 -14.43
CA THR A 598 -20.76 -35.55 -14.05
C THR A 598 -19.70 -35.66 -12.96
N ARG A 599 -19.23 -36.87 -12.62
CA ARG A 599 -18.38 -37.11 -11.43
C ARG A 599 -17.12 -36.24 -11.33
N MET A 600 -16.55 -35.81 -12.46
CA MET A 600 -15.35 -34.96 -12.50
C MET A 600 -15.66 -33.45 -12.54
N ASP A 601 -16.83 -33.04 -13.03
CA ASP A 601 -17.14 -31.64 -13.35
C ASP A 601 -18.34 -31.07 -12.57
N ALA A 602 -19.09 -31.89 -11.84
CA ALA A 602 -20.29 -31.49 -11.11
C ALA A 602 -20.07 -30.27 -10.21
N ALA A 603 -18.95 -30.24 -9.46
CA ALA A 603 -18.64 -29.12 -8.57
C ALA A 603 -18.41 -27.82 -9.35
N LYS A 604 -17.70 -27.88 -10.49
CA LYS A 604 -17.44 -26.72 -11.35
C LYS A 604 -18.72 -26.21 -12.01
N LEU A 605 -19.58 -27.11 -12.48
CA LEU A 605 -20.86 -26.77 -13.10
C LEU A 605 -21.82 -26.15 -12.10
N ALA A 606 -22.00 -26.78 -10.93
CA ALA A 606 -22.85 -26.25 -9.87
C ALA A 606 -22.38 -24.88 -9.39
N GLN A 607 -21.06 -24.70 -9.25
CA GLN A 607 -20.47 -23.42 -8.91
C GLN A 607 -20.72 -22.35 -9.98
N ARG A 608 -20.61 -22.70 -11.27
CA ARG A 608 -20.91 -21.77 -12.37
C ARG A 608 -22.37 -21.33 -12.34
N CYS A 609 -23.30 -22.27 -12.17
CA CYS A 609 -24.72 -21.95 -12.01
C CYS A 609 -24.98 -21.09 -10.77
N GLY A 610 -24.31 -21.40 -9.65
CA GLY A 610 -24.41 -20.65 -8.40
C GLY A 610 -23.92 -19.20 -8.53
N LEU A 611 -22.82 -18.98 -9.23
CA LEU A 611 -22.26 -17.65 -9.49
C LEU A 611 -23.14 -16.83 -10.46
N GLN A 612 -23.65 -17.46 -11.53
CA GLN A 612 -24.52 -16.79 -12.50
C GLN A 612 -25.86 -16.39 -11.92
N ASN A 613 -26.39 -17.18 -10.98
CA ASN A 613 -27.73 -17.01 -10.42
C ASN A 613 -27.70 -16.74 -8.91
N MET A 614 -26.67 -16.05 -8.41
CA MET A 614 -26.45 -15.82 -6.96
C MET A 614 -27.65 -15.16 -6.23
N PHE A 615 -28.52 -14.48 -6.98
CA PHE A 615 -29.71 -13.77 -6.48
C PHE A 615 -31.06 -14.38 -6.93
N SER A 616 -31.08 -15.48 -7.68
CA SER A 616 -32.32 -16.14 -8.11
C SER A 616 -32.24 -17.64 -7.91
N ARG A 617 -33.03 -18.16 -6.96
CA ARG A 617 -33.11 -19.59 -6.64
C ARG A 617 -33.61 -20.41 -7.83
N ASP A 618 -34.69 -19.95 -8.45
CA ASP A 618 -35.36 -20.67 -9.52
C ASP A 618 -34.46 -20.74 -10.77
N ASN A 619 -33.82 -19.62 -11.15
CA ASN A 619 -32.88 -19.62 -12.27
C ASN A 619 -31.65 -20.51 -11.99
N MET A 620 -31.24 -20.65 -10.71
CA MET A 620 -30.16 -21.56 -10.33
C MET A 620 -30.60 -23.02 -10.46
N ALA A 621 -31.80 -23.37 -9.99
CA ALA A 621 -32.39 -24.70 -10.15
C ALA A 621 -32.54 -25.06 -11.64
N ASP A 622 -33.01 -24.11 -12.45
CA ASP A 622 -33.13 -24.25 -13.91
C ASP A 622 -31.78 -24.47 -14.57
N CYS A 623 -30.76 -23.67 -14.22
CA CYS A 623 -29.40 -23.86 -14.71
C CYS A 623 -28.85 -25.26 -14.37
N LEU A 624 -29.06 -25.72 -13.14
CA LEU A 624 -28.63 -27.04 -12.69
C LEU A 624 -29.36 -28.15 -13.46
N ARG A 625 -30.67 -28.02 -13.65
CA ARG A 625 -31.49 -28.95 -14.43
C ARG A 625 -31.05 -29.00 -15.89
N GLU A 626 -30.92 -27.86 -16.56
CA GLU A 626 -30.59 -27.78 -17.98
C GLU A 626 -29.14 -28.15 -18.28
N LYS A 627 -28.18 -27.71 -17.45
CA LYS A 627 -26.75 -27.91 -17.71
C LYS A 627 -26.20 -29.22 -17.16
N MET A 628 -26.78 -29.76 -16.09
CA MET A 628 -26.34 -31.03 -15.50
C MET A 628 -27.29 -32.18 -15.78
N GLY A 629 -28.57 -31.91 -16.06
CA GLY A 629 -29.58 -32.94 -16.28
C GLY A 629 -30.26 -33.44 -14.99
N TRP A 630 -30.16 -32.70 -13.88
CA TRP A 630 -30.86 -33.05 -12.64
C TRP A 630 -32.37 -33.00 -12.79
N THR A 631 -33.09 -33.84 -12.04
CA THR A 631 -34.53 -33.66 -11.79
C THR A 631 -34.79 -32.36 -11.01
N THR A 632 -36.04 -31.93 -10.98
CA THR A 632 -36.45 -30.72 -10.25
C THR A 632 -36.15 -30.85 -8.75
N GLU A 633 -36.47 -31.98 -8.12
CA GLU A 633 -36.21 -32.17 -6.69
C GLU A 633 -34.71 -32.15 -6.38
N CYS A 634 -33.89 -32.83 -7.19
CA CYS A 634 -32.46 -32.82 -7.01
C CYS A 634 -31.83 -31.44 -7.26
N SER A 635 -32.31 -30.69 -8.25
CA SER A 635 -31.80 -29.34 -8.52
C SER A 635 -32.08 -28.39 -7.36
N TYR A 636 -33.26 -28.45 -6.74
CA TYR A 636 -33.58 -27.68 -5.53
C TYR A 636 -32.75 -28.09 -4.32
N ALA A 637 -32.44 -29.38 -4.14
CA ALA A 637 -31.51 -29.83 -3.11
C ALA A 637 -30.14 -29.13 -3.29
N TRP A 638 -29.60 -29.11 -4.51
CA TRP A 638 -28.35 -28.40 -4.81
C TRP A 638 -28.45 -26.87 -4.59
N VAL A 639 -29.55 -26.22 -4.96
CA VAL A 639 -29.78 -24.80 -4.66
C VAL A 639 -29.69 -24.54 -3.15
N HIS A 640 -30.30 -25.40 -2.34
CA HIS A 640 -30.23 -25.30 -0.88
C HIS A 640 -28.78 -25.40 -0.37
N SER A 641 -27.96 -26.28 -0.95
CA SER A 641 -26.52 -26.33 -0.62
C SER A 641 -25.80 -25.04 -0.99
N VAL A 642 -26.05 -24.48 -2.18
CA VAL A 642 -25.38 -23.26 -2.65
C VAL A 642 -25.78 -22.05 -1.82
N GLU A 643 -27.04 -21.92 -1.43
CA GLU A 643 -27.49 -20.85 -0.55
C GLU A 643 -26.90 -20.95 0.85
N CYS A 644 -26.86 -22.16 1.42
CA CYS A 644 -26.19 -22.35 2.69
C CYS A 644 -24.70 -22.01 2.57
N ALA A 645 -24.01 -22.41 1.50
CA ALA A 645 -22.62 -22.07 1.26
C ALA A 645 -22.42 -20.55 1.12
N LYS A 646 -23.35 -19.84 0.48
CA LYS A 646 -23.35 -18.38 0.39
C LYS A 646 -23.44 -17.74 1.79
N GLN A 647 -24.25 -18.28 2.68
CA GLN A 647 -24.38 -17.74 4.04
C GLN A 647 -23.18 -18.07 4.93
N ASN A 648 -22.63 -19.29 4.82
CA ASN A 648 -21.68 -19.82 5.80
C ASN A 648 -20.23 -19.91 5.30
N CYS A 649 -20.01 -19.84 3.98
CA CYS A 649 -18.71 -20.12 3.35
C CYS A 649 -18.30 -19.08 2.29
N MET A 650 -19.02 -17.95 2.15
CA MET A 650 -18.74 -16.95 1.12
C MET A 650 -17.35 -16.31 1.23
N PHE A 651 -16.83 -16.07 2.45
CA PHE A 651 -15.51 -15.44 2.58
C PHE A 651 -14.39 -16.38 2.12
N ILE A 652 -14.45 -17.66 2.49
CA ILE A 652 -13.51 -18.67 1.96
C ILE A 652 -13.67 -18.84 0.45
N ALA A 653 -14.91 -18.87 -0.06
CA ALA A 653 -15.15 -19.01 -1.50
C ALA A 653 -14.57 -17.84 -2.30
N VAL A 654 -14.80 -16.60 -1.89
CA VAL A 654 -14.24 -15.40 -2.56
C VAL A 654 -12.72 -15.35 -2.41
N THR A 655 -12.18 -15.74 -1.26
CA THR A 655 -10.72 -15.84 -1.07
C THR A 655 -10.11 -16.86 -2.04
N ALA A 656 -10.76 -18.02 -2.22
CA ALA A 656 -10.34 -19.03 -3.18
C ALA A 656 -10.45 -18.54 -4.64
N MET A 657 -11.37 -17.61 -4.95
CA MET A 657 -11.42 -16.94 -6.25
C MET A 657 -10.21 -16.02 -6.47
N ILE A 658 -9.86 -15.21 -5.46
CA ILE A 658 -8.71 -14.29 -5.51
C ILE A 658 -7.40 -15.05 -5.72
N THR A 659 -7.27 -16.24 -5.13
CA THR A 659 -6.08 -17.09 -5.24
C THR A 659 -6.09 -18.03 -6.45
N ASN A 660 -7.13 -17.95 -7.30
CA ASN A 660 -7.34 -18.89 -8.41
C ASN A 660 -7.36 -20.37 -7.98
N LYS A 661 -7.69 -20.64 -6.70
CA LYS A 661 -7.81 -21.99 -6.12
C LYS A 661 -9.26 -22.43 -5.95
N LEU A 662 -10.20 -21.73 -6.56
CA LEU A 662 -11.62 -22.06 -6.47
C LEU A 662 -11.94 -23.51 -6.92
N GLY A 663 -11.24 -23.99 -7.94
CA GLY A 663 -11.34 -25.37 -8.42
C GLY A 663 -10.48 -26.38 -7.65
N ASN A 664 -9.66 -25.92 -6.70
CA ASN A 664 -8.92 -26.79 -5.80
C ASN A 664 -9.85 -27.26 -4.68
N PHE A 665 -10.50 -28.38 -4.93
CA PHE A 665 -11.35 -29.04 -3.96
C PHE A 665 -10.58 -30.04 -3.10
N ALA A 666 -9.25 -29.94 -3.00
CA ALA A 666 -8.50 -30.80 -2.09
C ALA A 666 -9.05 -30.65 -0.67
N VAL A 667 -9.29 -31.77 0.01
CA VAL A 667 -9.73 -31.76 1.40
C VAL A 667 -8.64 -32.45 2.20
N GLY A 668 -8.08 -31.71 3.16
CA GLY A 668 -7.04 -32.19 4.05
C GLY A 668 -7.34 -31.81 5.50
N PRO A 669 -6.70 -32.46 6.48
CA PRO A 669 -6.94 -32.19 7.90
C PRO A 669 -6.53 -30.76 8.31
N THR A 670 -5.58 -30.15 7.59
CA THR A 670 -5.02 -28.83 7.91
C THR A 670 -5.56 -27.70 7.03
N LEU A 671 -6.00 -28.02 5.81
CA LEU A 671 -6.43 -27.04 4.81
C LEU A 671 -7.96 -27.03 4.67
N VAL A 672 -8.58 -25.89 5.01
CA VAL A 672 -10.01 -25.69 4.81
C VAL A 672 -10.25 -25.07 3.45
N THR A 673 -10.79 -25.86 2.52
CA THR A 673 -11.24 -25.38 1.22
C THR A 673 -12.72 -25.00 1.24
N PRO A 674 -13.23 -24.29 0.21
CA PRO A 674 -14.68 -24.04 0.09
C PRO A 674 -15.52 -25.32 0.15
N ALA A 675 -15.01 -26.44 -0.38
CA ALA A 675 -15.67 -27.75 -0.29
C ALA A 675 -15.73 -28.26 1.16
N MET A 676 -14.64 -28.16 1.92
CA MET A 676 -14.64 -28.55 3.33
C MET A 676 -15.57 -27.68 4.16
N CYS A 677 -15.62 -26.37 3.90
CA CYS A 677 -16.58 -25.48 4.55
C CYS A 677 -18.02 -25.86 4.20
N ASN A 678 -18.35 -26.06 2.92
CA ASN A 678 -19.70 -26.48 2.50
C ASN A 678 -20.11 -27.79 3.18
N GLU A 679 -19.20 -28.76 3.24
CA GLU A 679 -19.46 -30.03 3.88
C GLU A 679 -19.68 -29.90 5.40
N ALA A 680 -18.82 -29.13 6.07
CA ALA A 680 -18.85 -28.89 7.51
C ALA A 680 -20.04 -28.04 7.98
N GLN A 681 -20.48 -27.07 7.17
CA GLN A 681 -21.55 -26.14 7.54
C GLN A 681 -22.91 -26.52 6.96
N CYS A 682 -22.95 -27.09 5.75
CA CYS A 682 -24.16 -27.17 4.93
C CYS A 682 -24.58 -28.58 4.56
N GLU A 683 -23.64 -29.46 4.20
CA GLU A 683 -24.00 -30.82 3.79
C GLU A 683 -24.34 -31.69 5.00
N GLN A 684 -23.37 -31.86 5.91
CA GLN A 684 -23.49 -32.75 7.07
C GLN A 684 -23.49 -32.02 8.41
N GLY A 685 -23.17 -30.72 8.40
CA GLY A 685 -23.20 -29.86 9.59
C GLY A 685 -24.58 -29.69 10.19
N ASN A 686 -24.72 -28.76 11.13
CA ASN A 686 -26.02 -28.29 11.60
C ASN A 686 -26.38 -27.02 10.81
N PRO A 687 -27.38 -27.05 9.90
CA PRO A 687 -28.52 -27.98 9.90
C PRO A 687 -28.39 -29.27 9.06
N GLY A 688 -27.49 -29.31 8.06
CA GLY A 688 -27.19 -30.55 7.32
C GLY A 688 -28.31 -31.02 6.39
N GLU A 689 -29.09 -30.07 5.88
CA GLU A 689 -30.29 -30.33 5.08
C GLU A 689 -29.96 -30.91 3.70
N PHE A 690 -28.86 -30.50 3.06
CA PHE A 690 -28.53 -31.00 1.72
C PHE A 690 -28.35 -32.52 1.69
N ALA A 691 -27.67 -33.10 2.70
CA ALA A 691 -27.48 -34.55 2.75
C ALA A 691 -28.80 -35.32 2.90
N LYS A 692 -29.78 -34.74 3.60
CA LYS A 692 -31.12 -35.30 3.78
C LYS A 692 -31.95 -35.18 2.49
N LEU A 693 -31.94 -33.99 1.88
CA LEU A 693 -32.72 -33.68 0.66
C LEU A 693 -32.19 -34.41 -0.58
N SER A 694 -30.88 -34.58 -0.69
CA SER A 694 -30.29 -35.28 -1.84
C SER A 694 -30.50 -36.78 -1.75
N GLY A 695 -30.35 -37.39 -0.57
CA GLY A 695 -30.36 -38.85 -0.42
C GLY A 695 -29.10 -39.47 -1.03
N ALA A 696 -28.97 -39.46 -2.36
CA ALA A 696 -27.80 -39.95 -3.07
C ALA A 696 -26.69 -38.89 -3.19
N SER A 697 -25.45 -39.35 -3.08
CA SER A 697 -24.26 -38.56 -3.43
C SER A 697 -23.17 -39.48 -3.97
N ARG A 698 -22.20 -38.92 -4.70
CA ARG A 698 -21.03 -39.69 -5.19
C ARG A 698 -20.34 -40.48 -4.08
N ARG A 699 -20.29 -39.94 -2.85
CA ARG A 699 -19.69 -40.62 -1.69
C ARG A 699 -20.52 -41.81 -1.20
N LYS A 700 -21.84 -41.64 -1.16
CA LYS A 700 -22.81 -42.68 -0.80
C LYS A 700 -22.91 -43.79 -1.85
N MET A 701 -22.52 -43.50 -3.10
CA MET A 701 -22.47 -44.46 -4.20
C MET A 701 -21.08 -45.08 -4.44
N ASN A 702 -20.07 -44.71 -3.63
CA ASN A 702 -18.66 -45.09 -3.81
C ASN A 702 -18.07 -44.71 -5.18
N ILE A 703 -18.46 -43.57 -5.73
CA ILE A 703 -18.00 -43.08 -7.04
C ILE A 703 -16.74 -42.24 -6.87
N GLN A 704 -15.72 -42.50 -7.69
CA GLN A 704 -14.56 -41.62 -7.79
C GLN A 704 -14.99 -40.25 -8.34
N SER A 705 -14.69 -39.17 -7.61
CA SER A 705 -15.06 -37.82 -8.01
C SER A 705 -13.83 -36.92 -8.19
N GLY A 706 -14.02 -35.75 -8.81
CA GLY A 706 -12.98 -34.70 -8.88
C GLY A 706 -12.53 -34.18 -7.51
N ILE A 707 -13.30 -34.48 -6.45
CA ILE A 707 -12.95 -34.25 -5.05
C ILE A 707 -12.51 -35.58 -4.46
N ALA A 708 -11.20 -35.77 -4.25
CA ALA A 708 -10.68 -36.98 -3.64
C ALA A 708 -11.11 -37.05 -2.16
N ARG A 709 -11.61 -38.23 -1.73
CA ARG A 709 -12.09 -38.45 -0.36
C ARG A 709 -11.47 -39.73 0.22
N PRO A 710 -11.18 -39.76 1.54
CA PRO A 710 -10.72 -40.96 2.23
C PRO A 710 -11.66 -42.16 2.05
N LYS A 711 -11.11 -43.37 2.00
CA LYS A 711 -11.89 -44.61 1.77
C LYS A 711 -12.87 -44.92 2.91
N ASP A 712 -12.54 -44.56 4.15
CA ASP A 712 -13.38 -44.72 5.33
C ASP A 712 -14.59 -43.77 5.36
N GLN A 713 -14.59 -42.76 4.48
CA GLN A 713 -15.74 -41.88 4.28
C GLN A 713 -16.61 -42.33 3.11
N GLN A 714 -16.22 -43.36 2.35
CA GLN A 714 -16.97 -43.87 1.21
C GLN A 714 -17.88 -45.01 1.62
N CYS A 715 -19.03 -45.14 0.95
CA CYS A 715 -19.91 -46.29 1.12
C CYS A 715 -19.20 -47.57 0.63
N SER A 716 -19.15 -48.61 1.44
CA SER A 716 -18.47 -49.87 1.10
C SER A 716 -19.42 -51.02 0.82
N ILE A 717 -20.72 -50.85 1.07
CA ILE A 717 -21.75 -51.90 1.02
C ILE A 717 -22.55 -51.95 -0.30
N VAL A 718 -22.23 -51.09 -1.28
CA VAL A 718 -22.78 -51.18 -2.64
C VAL A 718 -22.01 -52.28 -3.40
N ASN A 719 -22.63 -53.45 -3.50
CA ASN A 719 -21.94 -54.68 -3.92
C ASN A 719 -22.21 -55.11 -5.38
N ALA A 720 -23.31 -54.66 -5.99
CA ALA A 720 -23.70 -55.11 -7.33
C ALA A 720 -22.98 -54.41 -8.49
N VAL A 721 -22.18 -53.39 -8.19
CA VAL A 721 -21.43 -52.63 -9.20
C VAL A 721 -19.96 -53.04 -9.13
N PRO A 722 -19.34 -53.46 -10.25
CA PRO A 722 -17.92 -53.78 -10.30
C PRO A 722 -17.07 -52.63 -9.75
N LYS A 723 -16.01 -52.96 -9.02
CA LYS A 723 -15.03 -51.97 -8.56
C LYS A 723 -13.91 -51.84 -9.57
N ASN A 724 -13.44 -50.62 -9.80
CA ASN A 724 -12.21 -50.37 -10.55
C ASN A 724 -10.97 -50.71 -9.71
N ASP A 725 -9.78 -50.60 -10.32
CA ASP A 725 -8.49 -50.90 -9.69
C ASP A 725 -8.19 -50.05 -8.43
N LYS A 726 -8.91 -48.94 -8.25
CA LYS A 726 -8.77 -48.03 -7.09
C LYS A 726 -9.76 -48.34 -5.96
N GLY A 727 -10.68 -49.29 -6.18
CA GLY A 727 -11.71 -49.71 -5.23
C GLY A 727 -12.99 -48.86 -5.26
N TYR A 728 -13.17 -48.00 -6.26
CA TYR A 728 -14.41 -47.25 -6.49
C TYR A 728 -15.35 -48.02 -7.39
N ASN A 729 -16.65 -47.83 -7.23
CA ASN A 729 -17.66 -48.47 -8.06
C ASN A 729 -17.64 -47.86 -9.48
N ASP A 730 -17.55 -48.72 -10.48
CA ASP A 730 -17.60 -48.37 -11.90
C ASP A 730 -19.00 -48.64 -12.47
N TRP A 731 -19.77 -47.56 -12.58
CA TRP A 731 -21.15 -47.62 -13.03
C TRP A 731 -21.31 -47.58 -14.56
N THR A 732 -20.21 -47.61 -15.33
CA THR A 732 -20.26 -47.49 -16.81
C THR A 732 -21.19 -48.54 -17.43
N GLY A 733 -20.98 -49.83 -17.14
CA GLY A 733 -21.82 -50.89 -17.69
C GLY A 733 -23.23 -50.94 -17.06
N PHE A 734 -23.40 -50.40 -15.86
CA PHE A 734 -24.70 -50.43 -15.18
C PHE A 734 -25.69 -49.48 -15.85
N PHE A 735 -25.29 -48.26 -16.22
CA PHE A 735 -26.16 -47.27 -16.85
C PHE A 735 -26.29 -47.41 -18.38
N GLU A 736 -25.71 -48.45 -18.98
CA GLU A 736 -25.82 -48.73 -20.42
C GLU A 736 -26.71 -49.96 -20.68
N PRO A 737 -27.82 -49.85 -21.45
CA PRO A 737 -28.47 -48.60 -21.89
C PRO A 737 -29.07 -47.83 -20.70
N MET A 738 -29.27 -46.52 -20.88
CA MET A 738 -29.90 -45.65 -19.87
C MET A 738 -31.36 -46.05 -19.66
N CYS A 739 -31.84 -45.92 -18.43
CA CYS A 739 -33.25 -46.09 -18.13
C CYS A 739 -34.07 -45.08 -18.95
N PRO A 740 -35.22 -45.49 -19.54
CA PRO A 740 -36.13 -44.57 -20.19
C PRO A 740 -36.53 -43.45 -19.22
N ARG A 741 -36.53 -42.19 -19.68
CA ARG A 741 -36.88 -41.03 -18.84
C ARG A 741 -38.31 -41.12 -18.29
N ASP A 742 -39.19 -41.73 -19.06
CA ASP A 742 -40.59 -42.04 -18.78
C ASP A 742 -40.76 -43.17 -17.73
N ALA A 743 -39.78 -44.07 -17.60
CA ALA A 743 -39.75 -45.09 -16.54
C ALA A 743 -39.13 -44.58 -15.23
N SER A 744 -38.63 -43.33 -15.21
CA SER A 744 -38.08 -42.66 -14.05
C SER A 744 -39.02 -41.50 -13.66
N PRO A 745 -40.22 -41.78 -13.11
CA PRO A 745 -41.10 -40.71 -12.69
C PRO A 745 -40.37 -39.85 -11.65
N PRO A 746 -40.56 -38.52 -11.69
CA PRO A 746 -39.86 -37.56 -10.84
C PRO A 746 -40.08 -37.82 -9.34
#